data_AF-A0A841MTC1-F1
#
_entry.id   AF-A0A841MTC1-F1
#
_cell.length_a   1.000
_cell.length_b   1.000
_cell.length_c   1.000
_cell.angle_alpha   90.00
_cell.angle_beta   90.00
_cell.angle_gamma   90.00
#
_symmetry.space_group_name_H-M   'P 1'
#
loop_
_entity.id
_entity.type
_entity.pdbx_description
1 polymer ?
#
loop_
_entity_poly.entity_id
_entity_poly.type
_entity_poly.pdbx_seq_one_letter_code
_entity_poly.pdbx_strand_id
1 'polypeptide(L)'
;MNLPSRIFSSLLFLLLLACQAKQDSGTISTDWPEITQTSKPWTRWWWMGNAVDKENLSKLLENYQKAGLGGVEIAPIYGAKGYEDRYLEFLSEDWLEMLEFTIAKADSLGMGVDLTQGTGWPFGGPQVSLENAATSMKIQNYEKQDGKALNTSISFQRRNENQPIAQLVAVMAYDEDLNAIDITEFLDESGKLNWNEPGNWQIKAIFLDKTGQKVKRAAPGGVGFTLDHFSKTAVDSYDAYFEKALSGKNLGFRAFYNDSFEVYGADFTAGFFEDFQRLRGYDLKEYLPYLESEEETEMVRRVKSDYRETINDLLLKNFTRNWTSWAHSQSKITKNQAHGSPGNLLDLYAAVDIPECETFGSSYFPIPGLRRDSADIRNVDPDPIMLKFASSAAHITGKNLVSSETFTWLGEHFKSSFSQMKPEVEQAFLAGVNHVFYHGVTYSPSDVNYPGWLFYASLNLTQQNSLWPHFDAFNQFITRSQSILQAGKADNELLVYWPVYDVWSEPKGKMEMITVHAVDEWLHPTEFYKQSKSLMESGYSLDFISDEMIANSTASNGMIQTSDQNSAKVLIIPDTEFMPIETLKNILKLADNGASVIFQSKPRSIPGHHAEPAALQAELDQLWNSLNFENGKSAHGNGSIILSDDIPNALEAMKIDRETLVDSGLDFIRRKAEGGTYYFLVNHSASDIQQRISLNKESESVMILDPLTGKRGKLNCLISEGKTSIPVYLKSGESIFLKVFNDQANLDIPEWPDYSKSSNTLDISNSWILTFEQGQPALPESMEMDKIEPWTDHGNEKADDFSGQATYSSEFDLAKTEGKQYLLGFEKVYESSKIWINGEYAGAVWSIPYQLDITDQLKNGKNSIKIEVANLMANSIRYLDRNGIEWRNYHEINFVNIDYKPFDASNWKTMPSGIEGRVQILEY
;
A
#
# COMPACT_ATOMS: atom_id res chain seq x y z
N MET A 1 -25.47 38.18 61.66
CA MET A 1 -25.15 39.30 62.55
C MET A 1 -23.85 38.95 63.31
N ASN A 2 -22.74 39.56 62.87
CA ASN A 2 -21.40 39.80 63.45
C ASN A 2 -20.69 38.78 64.39
N LEU A 3 -19.58 38.19 63.89
CA LEU A 3 -18.13 38.31 64.26
C LEU A 3 -17.70 38.56 65.73
N PRO A 4 -16.40 38.34 66.15
CA PRO A 4 -15.19 37.95 65.39
C PRO A 4 -14.19 36.97 66.10
N SER A 5 -13.20 36.42 65.37
CA SER A 5 -11.79 36.36 65.84
C SER A 5 -10.80 36.00 64.71
N ARG A 6 -9.91 36.94 64.37
CA ARG A 6 -8.71 36.75 63.54
C ARG A 6 -7.52 36.36 64.42
N ILE A 7 -6.47 35.84 63.77
CA ILE A 7 -5.09 35.58 64.25
C ILE A 7 -4.87 34.15 64.76
N PHE A 8 -4.86 33.17 63.84
CA PHE A 8 -4.07 31.93 64.01
C PHE A 8 -3.70 31.22 62.69
N SER A 9 -3.81 31.89 61.53
CA SER A 9 -3.61 31.25 60.21
C SER A 9 -2.31 31.62 59.50
N SER A 10 -1.38 32.33 60.13
CA SER A 10 -0.20 32.89 59.44
C SER A 10 1.14 32.22 59.79
N LEU A 11 1.17 31.22 60.68
CA LEU A 11 2.42 30.50 61.03
C LEU A 11 2.43 28.99 60.72
N LEU A 12 1.31 28.41 60.27
CA LEU A 12 1.26 27.01 59.82
C LEU A 12 1.42 26.86 58.29
N PHE A 13 1.45 27.97 57.54
CA PHE A 13 1.56 27.98 56.08
C PHE A 13 3.02 28.04 55.57
N LEU A 14 4.00 28.20 56.47
CA LEU A 14 5.43 28.34 56.15
C LEU A 14 6.28 27.10 56.49
N LEU A 15 5.67 26.03 57.02
CA LEU A 15 6.33 24.76 57.32
C LEU A 15 5.83 23.58 56.46
N LEU A 16 4.93 23.85 55.50
CA LEU A 16 4.48 22.91 54.46
C LEU A 16 5.08 23.19 53.07
N LEU A 17 6.00 24.16 52.97
CA LEU A 17 6.70 24.55 51.73
C LEU A 17 8.15 24.01 51.66
N ALA A 18 8.51 23.04 52.49
CA ALA A 18 9.86 22.44 52.52
C ALA A 18 9.85 20.90 52.39
N CYS A 19 8.75 20.30 51.91
CA CYS A 19 8.89 19.07 51.15
C CYS A 19 9.28 19.49 49.74
N GLN A 20 10.58 19.43 49.46
CA GLN A 20 11.08 19.36 48.09
C GLN A 20 10.20 18.34 47.35
N ALA A 21 9.33 18.83 46.49
CA ALA A 21 9.01 18.08 45.29
C ALA A 21 10.37 17.89 44.61
N LYS A 22 11.00 16.74 44.83
CA LYS A 22 11.71 16.12 43.73
C LYS A 22 10.69 16.14 42.60
N GLN A 23 10.91 17.00 41.61
CA GLN A 23 10.57 16.59 40.26
C GLN A 23 11.22 15.22 40.16
N ASP A 24 10.43 14.16 40.25
CA ASP A 24 10.77 12.96 39.52
C ASP A 24 10.88 13.47 38.09
N SER A 25 12.13 13.71 37.66
CA SER A 25 12.48 13.73 36.25
C SER A 25 12.01 12.38 35.74
N GLY A 26 10.75 12.31 35.32
CA GLY A 26 10.11 11.07 34.91
C GLY A 26 11.05 10.38 33.95
N THR A 27 11.40 9.14 34.26
CA THR A 27 12.30 8.35 33.42
C THR A 27 11.63 8.24 32.06
N ILE A 28 12.16 8.96 31.07
CA ILE A 28 11.61 8.94 29.71
C ILE A 28 11.86 7.54 29.16
N SER A 29 10.80 6.88 28.69
CA SER A 29 10.92 5.52 28.18
C SER A 29 11.88 5.45 26.99
N THR A 30 12.89 4.60 27.13
CA THR A 30 13.83 4.20 26.09
C THR A 30 13.38 2.94 25.35
N ASP A 31 12.21 2.38 25.72
CA ASP A 31 11.64 1.17 25.14
C ASP A 31 11.10 1.41 23.73
N TRP A 32 11.05 0.32 22.96
CA TRP A 32 10.30 0.26 21.72
C TRP A 32 8.83 0.59 22.03
N PRO A 33 8.09 1.22 21.10
CA PRO A 33 6.66 1.39 21.25
C PRO A 33 5.95 0.05 21.47
N GLU A 34 4.79 0.11 22.11
CA GLU A 34 3.97 -1.07 22.39
C GLU A 34 3.71 -1.86 21.11
N ILE A 35 4.01 -3.15 21.15
CA ILE A 35 3.71 -4.06 20.04
C ILE A 35 2.25 -4.50 20.20
N THR A 36 1.42 -4.04 19.28
CA THR A 36 0.03 -4.46 19.18
C THR A 36 -0.14 -5.54 18.11
N GLN A 37 -1.36 -6.07 17.99
CA GLN A 37 -1.73 -6.99 16.92
C GLN A 37 -1.52 -6.40 15.52
N THR A 38 -1.80 -5.11 15.33
CA THR A 38 -1.63 -4.42 14.03
C THR A 38 -0.18 -4.04 13.77
N SER A 39 0.65 -3.96 14.81
CA SER A 39 2.09 -3.75 14.65
C SER A 39 2.77 -4.95 14.02
N LYS A 40 2.18 -6.15 14.05
CA LYS A 40 2.69 -7.32 13.30
C LYS A 40 2.17 -7.32 11.85
N PRO A 41 2.89 -7.93 10.88
CA PRO A 41 2.34 -8.13 9.54
C PRO A 41 1.16 -9.10 9.57
N TRP A 42 0.18 -8.86 8.71
CA TRP A 42 -0.94 -9.75 8.47
C TRP A 42 -0.78 -10.41 7.10
N THR A 43 -1.66 -11.34 6.76
CA THR A 43 -1.65 -11.97 5.44
C THR A 43 -3.05 -12.12 4.87
N ARG A 44 -3.19 -11.93 3.56
CA ARG A 44 -4.35 -12.44 2.85
C ARG A 44 -4.28 -13.97 2.81
N TRP A 45 -5.31 -14.60 3.37
CA TRP A 45 -5.39 -16.03 3.60
C TRP A 45 -6.37 -16.68 2.63
N TRP A 46 -5.82 -17.26 1.56
CA TRP A 46 -6.59 -17.83 0.46
C TRP A 46 -7.29 -19.13 0.88
N TRP A 47 -8.62 -19.10 0.97
CA TRP A 47 -9.45 -20.26 1.28
C TRP A 47 -9.89 -20.93 -0.02
N MET A 48 -9.04 -21.84 -0.50
CA MET A 48 -9.26 -22.57 -1.75
C MET A 48 -10.52 -23.44 -1.67
N GLY A 49 -11.54 -23.11 -2.46
CA GLY A 49 -12.82 -23.82 -2.48
C GLY A 49 -13.60 -23.73 -1.17
N ASN A 50 -13.18 -22.84 -0.27
CA ASN A 50 -13.54 -22.87 1.15
C ASN A 50 -13.38 -24.26 1.81
N ALA A 51 -12.49 -25.11 1.28
CA ALA A 51 -12.32 -26.48 1.71
C ALA A 51 -11.51 -26.55 3.01
N VAL A 52 -12.07 -25.98 4.08
CA VAL A 52 -11.42 -25.81 5.38
C VAL A 52 -12.09 -26.65 6.46
N ASP A 53 -11.29 -27.06 7.45
CA ASP A 53 -11.77 -27.77 8.64
C ASP A 53 -11.12 -27.23 9.92
N LYS A 54 -11.77 -27.47 11.06
CA LYS A 54 -11.32 -26.96 12.37
C LYS A 54 -9.92 -27.42 12.77
N GLU A 55 -9.51 -28.63 12.42
CA GLU A 55 -8.21 -29.18 12.80
C GLU A 55 -7.09 -28.42 12.10
N ASN A 56 -7.17 -28.31 10.78
CA ASN A 56 -6.20 -27.60 9.97
C ASN A 56 -6.25 -26.09 10.21
N LEU A 57 -7.44 -25.48 10.39
CA LEU A 57 -7.57 -24.07 10.79
C LEU A 57 -6.83 -23.80 12.10
N SER A 58 -7.02 -24.64 13.13
CA SER A 58 -6.33 -24.48 14.42
C SER A 58 -4.82 -24.58 14.27
N LYS A 59 -4.34 -25.60 13.56
CA LYS A 59 -2.91 -25.85 13.37
C LYS A 59 -2.24 -24.72 12.57
N LEU A 60 -2.89 -24.25 11.51
CA LEU A 60 -2.36 -23.19 10.65
C LEU A 60 -2.29 -21.85 11.41
N LEU A 61 -3.34 -21.47 12.14
CA LEU A 61 -3.30 -20.25 12.95
C LEU A 61 -2.21 -20.29 14.02
N GLU A 62 -1.99 -21.44 14.68
CA GLU A 62 -0.87 -21.61 15.60
C GLU A 62 0.50 -21.47 14.91
N ASN A 63 0.64 -22.00 13.69
CA ASN A 63 1.86 -21.86 12.90
C ASN A 63 2.09 -20.41 12.46
N TYR A 64 1.02 -19.70 12.06
CA TYR A 64 1.06 -18.30 11.65
C TYR A 64 1.43 -17.40 12.82
N GLN A 65 0.84 -17.63 13.99
CA GLN A 65 1.18 -16.92 15.23
C GLN A 65 2.65 -17.11 15.60
N LYS A 66 3.16 -18.35 15.55
CA LYS A 66 4.57 -18.68 15.83
C LYS A 66 5.52 -18.04 14.82
N ALA A 67 5.11 -17.96 13.56
CA ALA A 67 5.86 -17.26 12.52
C ALA A 67 5.83 -15.73 12.67
N GLY A 68 5.06 -15.18 13.62
CA GLY A 68 5.03 -13.75 13.92
C GLY A 68 3.93 -12.97 13.19
N LEU A 69 2.94 -13.64 12.58
CA LEU A 69 1.80 -12.97 11.97
C LEU A 69 0.83 -12.44 13.05
N GLY A 70 0.31 -11.23 12.83
CA GLY A 70 -0.65 -10.55 13.69
C GLY A 70 -2.10 -10.88 13.40
N GLY A 71 -2.40 -11.41 12.22
CA GLY A 71 -3.76 -11.67 11.80
C GLY A 71 -3.83 -12.17 10.37
N VAL A 72 -5.05 -12.46 9.95
CA VAL A 72 -5.38 -12.96 8.61
C VAL A 72 -6.54 -12.17 8.03
N GLU A 73 -6.52 -11.97 6.72
CA GLU A 73 -7.70 -11.58 5.96
C GLU A 73 -8.22 -12.81 5.23
N ILE A 74 -9.41 -13.29 5.57
CA ILE A 74 -9.99 -14.47 4.92
C ILE A 74 -10.46 -14.07 3.52
N ALA A 75 -9.86 -14.70 2.50
CA ALA A 75 -10.19 -14.49 1.10
C ALA A 75 -10.69 -15.80 0.46
N PRO A 76 -12.03 -16.02 0.43
CA PRO A 76 -12.64 -17.14 -0.27
C PRO A 76 -12.32 -17.13 -1.77
N ILE A 77 -11.85 -18.25 -2.30
CA ILE A 77 -11.44 -18.33 -3.70
C ILE A 77 -11.73 -19.71 -4.34
N TYR A 78 -11.54 -19.85 -5.64
CA TYR A 78 -11.67 -21.13 -6.37
C TYR A 78 -10.89 -22.27 -5.70
N GLY A 79 -11.34 -23.51 -5.90
CA GLY A 79 -10.78 -24.67 -5.18
C GLY A 79 -9.70 -25.47 -5.89
N ALA A 80 -9.04 -26.32 -5.12
CA ALA A 80 -8.13 -27.35 -5.61
C ALA A 80 -8.90 -28.58 -6.13
N LYS A 81 -8.53 -29.07 -7.31
CA LYS A 81 -9.15 -30.21 -7.98
C LYS A 81 -8.93 -31.50 -7.18
N GLY A 82 -9.95 -32.36 -7.15
CA GLY A 82 -9.93 -33.62 -6.40
C GLY A 82 -10.31 -33.50 -4.93
N TYR A 83 -10.71 -32.30 -4.49
CA TYR A 83 -11.17 -32.00 -3.14
C TYR A 83 -12.57 -31.37 -3.11
N GLU A 84 -13.32 -31.47 -4.23
CA GLU A 84 -14.65 -30.89 -4.38
C GLU A 84 -15.65 -31.39 -3.34
N ASP A 85 -15.45 -32.61 -2.82
CA ASP A 85 -16.26 -33.21 -1.75
C ASP A 85 -16.09 -32.51 -0.40
N ARG A 86 -15.06 -31.66 -0.24
CA ARG A 86 -14.78 -30.86 0.96
C ARG A 86 -15.20 -29.40 0.82
N TYR A 87 -15.68 -28.98 -0.35
CA TYR A 87 -15.98 -27.58 -0.62
C TYR A 87 -17.17 -27.10 0.21
N LEU A 88 -17.06 -25.87 0.72
CA LEU A 88 -18.14 -25.21 1.45
C LEU A 88 -18.67 -24.05 0.60
N GLU A 89 -19.98 -24.00 0.42
CA GLU A 89 -20.63 -22.86 -0.22
C GLU A 89 -20.47 -21.62 0.65
N PHE A 90 -19.98 -20.52 0.06
CA PHE A 90 -19.78 -19.26 0.76
C PHE A 90 -21.06 -18.78 1.46
N LEU A 91 -20.95 -18.39 2.74
CA LEU A 91 -22.06 -18.00 3.63
C LEU A 91 -23.11 -19.08 3.92
N SER A 92 -22.86 -20.36 3.60
CA SER A 92 -23.63 -21.47 4.17
C SER A 92 -23.43 -21.56 5.69
N GLU A 93 -24.32 -22.25 6.41
CA GLU A 93 -24.16 -22.45 7.86
C GLU A 93 -22.84 -23.17 8.20
N ASP A 94 -22.43 -24.16 7.41
CA ASP A 94 -21.15 -24.87 7.61
C ASP A 94 -19.96 -23.92 7.40
N TRP A 95 -20.02 -23.04 6.40
CA TRP A 95 -19.00 -22.02 6.19
C TRP A 95 -18.94 -21.01 7.34
N LEU A 96 -20.10 -20.58 7.83
CA LEU A 96 -20.21 -19.65 8.97
C LEU A 96 -19.70 -20.29 10.27
N GLU A 97 -19.86 -21.59 10.46
CA GLU A 97 -19.27 -22.34 11.56
C GLU A 97 -17.73 -22.32 11.49
N MET A 98 -17.15 -22.47 10.28
CA MET A 98 -15.70 -22.36 10.09
C MET A 98 -15.18 -20.94 10.33
N LEU A 99 -15.95 -19.93 9.91
CA LEU A 99 -15.62 -18.52 10.20
C LEU A 99 -15.65 -18.25 11.72
N GLU A 100 -16.72 -18.67 12.41
CA GLU A 100 -16.84 -18.50 13.87
C GLU A 100 -15.70 -19.20 14.62
N PHE A 101 -15.38 -20.44 14.23
CA PHE A 101 -14.24 -21.17 14.79
C PHE A 101 -12.92 -20.45 14.54
N THR A 102 -12.70 -19.95 13.32
CA THR A 102 -11.48 -19.23 12.94
C THR A 102 -11.30 -17.97 13.78
N ILE A 103 -12.37 -17.18 13.95
CA ILE A 103 -12.35 -15.96 14.76
C ILE A 103 -12.03 -16.30 16.23
N ALA A 104 -12.73 -17.28 16.82
CA ALA A 104 -12.50 -17.67 18.21
C ALA A 104 -11.07 -18.20 18.42
N LYS A 105 -10.54 -18.96 17.46
CA LYS A 105 -9.17 -19.47 17.52
C LYS A 105 -8.15 -18.34 17.38
N ALA A 106 -8.32 -17.44 16.41
CA ALA A 106 -7.44 -16.29 16.22
C ALA A 106 -7.41 -15.40 17.47
N ASP A 107 -8.58 -15.09 18.05
CA ASP A 107 -8.69 -14.32 19.29
C ASP A 107 -7.94 -14.99 20.45
N SER A 108 -8.07 -16.31 20.62
CA SER A 108 -7.33 -17.07 21.64
C SER A 108 -5.79 -17.00 21.48
N LEU A 109 -5.31 -16.65 20.29
CA LEU A 109 -3.90 -16.49 19.94
C LEU A 109 -3.46 -15.02 19.91
N GLY A 110 -4.36 -14.07 20.19
CA GLY A 110 -4.13 -12.63 20.05
C GLY A 110 -3.99 -12.18 18.59
N MET A 111 -4.54 -12.94 17.65
CA MET A 111 -4.54 -12.65 16.21
C MET A 111 -5.87 -12.03 15.74
N GLY A 112 -5.78 -11.17 14.72
CA GLY A 112 -6.94 -10.49 14.16
C GLY A 112 -7.47 -11.20 12.92
N VAL A 113 -8.72 -10.91 12.57
CA VAL A 113 -9.38 -11.45 11.38
C VAL A 113 -10.05 -10.30 10.65
N ASP A 114 -9.72 -10.09 9.38
CA ASP A 114 -10.50 -9.31 8.42
C ASP A 114 -11.17 -10.25 7.41
N LEU A 115 -12.18 -9.77 6.70
CA LEU A 115 -12.96 -10.58 5.76
C LEU A 115 -13.16 -9.84 4.43
N THR A 116 -12.74 -10.45 3.32
CA THR A 116 -13.17 -10.02 1.98
C THR A 116 -14.69 -10.12 1.91
N GLN A 117 -15.38 -9.02 1.60
CA GLN A 117 -16.85 -9.02 1.53
C GLN A 117 -17.33 -9.60 0.19
N GLY A 118 -17.26 -10.92 0.08
CA GLY A 118 -17.55 -11.67 -1.13
C GLY A 118 -16.55 -12.81 -1.30
N THR A 119 -16.36 -13.24 -2.54
CA THR A 119 -15.33 -14.23 -2.90
C THR A 119 -14.57 -13.71 -4.11
N GLY A 120 -13.26 -13.94 -4.21
CA GLY A 120 -12.45 -13.34 -5.27
C GLY A 120 -12.70 -11.83 -5.38
N TRP A 121 -12.79 -11.31 -6.61
CA TRP A 121 -13.04 -9.89 -6.87
C TRP A 121 -13.59 -9.66 -8.30
N PRO A 122 -14.21 -8.50 -8.60
CA PRO A 122 -14.72 -7.49 -7.68
C PRO A 122 -15.96 -7.97 -6.91
N PHE A 123 -16.55 -7.11 -6.07
CA PHE A 123 -17.81 -7.41 -5.37
C PHE A 123 -18.88 -7.95 -6.31
N GLY A 124 -19.51 -9.04 -5.90
CA GLY A 124 -20.49 -9.75 -6.70
C GLY A 124 -20.84 -11.10 -6.14
N GLY A 125 -21.62 -11.85 -6.91
CA GLY A 125 -22.02 -13.21 -6.55
C GLY A 125 -23.42 -13.55 -7.03
N PRO A 126 -23.94 -14.74 -6.71
CA PRO A 126 -25.25 -15.19 -7.18
C PRO A 126 -26.42 -14.33 -6.66
N GLN A 127 -26.22 -13.60 -5.56
CA GLN A 127 -27.17 -12.64 -4.99
C GLN A 127 -27.33 -11.37 -5.83
N VAL A 128 -26.36 -11.06 -6.70
CA VAL A 128 -26.46 -9.90 -7.60
C VAL A 128 -27.37 -10.26 -8.77
N SER A 129 -28.58 -9.69 -8.76
CA SER A 129 -29.54 -9.85 -9.84
C SER A 129 -29.01 -9.20 -11.13
N LEU A 130 -29.58 -9.57 -12.27
CA LEU A 130 -29.23 -8.92 -13.54
C LEU A 130 -29.48 -7.40 -13.48
N GLU A 131 -30.53 -6.96 -12.77
CA GLU A 131 -30.85 -5.54 -12.55
C GLU A 131 -29.74 -4.80 -11.78
N ASN A 132 -29.17 -5.42 -10.74
CA ASN A 132 -28.10 -4.85 -9.91
C ASN A 132 -26.68 -5.12 -10.44
N ALA A 133 -26.55 -5.82 -11.57
CA ALA A 133 -25.27 -6.12 -12.19
C ALA A 133 -24.67 -4.90 -12.88
N ALA A 134 -23.34 -4.84 -12.92
CA ALA A 134 -22.54 -3.79 -13.53
C ALA A 134 -23.02 -3.40 -14.94
N THR A 135 -23.07 -2.10 -15.19
CA THR A 135 -23.75 -1.47 -16.33
C THR A 135 -22.82 -0.71 -17.24
N SER A 136 -23.14 -0.73 -18.53
CA SER A 136 -22.41 -0.01 -19.57
C SER A 136 -23.38 0.74 -20.47
N MET A 137 -22.99 1.93 -20.92
CA MET A 137 -23.70 2.71 -21.93
C MET A 137 -23.37 2.14 -23.30
N LYS A 138 -24.41 1.82 -24.08
CA LYS A 138 -24.27 1.50 -25.51
C LYS A 138 -24.98 2.55 -26.34
N ILE A 139 -24.21 3.20 -27.22
CA ILE A 139 -24.73 4.16 -28.18
C ILE A 139 -24.75 3.47 -29.55
N GLN A 140 -25.89 3.52 -30.22
CA GLN A 140 -26.05 3.06 -31.59
C GLN A 140 -26.33 4.23 -32.51
N ASN A 141 -25.52 4.36 -33.55
CA ASN A 141 -25.59 5.45 -34.50
C ASN A 141 -26.45 5.07 -35.71
N TYR A 142 -27.29 6.01 -36.14
CA TYR A 142 -28.15 5.93 -37.31
C TYR A 142 -28.08 7.26 -38.05
N GLU A 143 -28.42 7.26 -39.34
CA GLU A 143 -28.47 8.47 -40.15
C GLU A 143 -29.84 8.60 -40.81
N LYS A 144 -30.44 9.78 -40.69
CA LYS A 144 -31.67 10.14 -41.41
C LYS A 144 -31.35 11.25 -42.40
N GLN A 145 -31.59 10.98 -43.67
CA GLN A 145 -31.44 11.96 -44.75
C GLN A 145 -32.71 12.79 -44.90
N ASP A 146 -32.55 14.03 -45.39
CA ASP A 146 -33.69 14.90 -45.65
C ASP A 146 -34.73 14.27 -46.58
N GLY A 147 -36.01 14.48 -46.26
CA GLY A 147 -37.15 13.94 -46.99
C GLY A 147 -37.31 12.40 -46.97
N LYS A 148 -36.48 11.67 -46.20
CA LYS A 148 -36.57 10.20 -46.08
C LYS A 148 -36.87 9.79 -44.64
N ALA A 149 -37.79 8.84 -44.47
CA ALA A 149 -37.99 8.17 -43.20
C ALA A 149 -36.77 7.28 -42.87
N LEU A 150 -36.52 7.02 -41.58
CA LEU A 150 -35.53 6.04 -41.18
C LEU A 150 -36.01 4.65 -41.58
N ASN A 151 -35.27 3.98 -42.47
CA ASN A 151 -35.68 2.70 -43.06
C ASN A 151 -35.47 1.50 -42.13
N THR A 152 -34.79 1.69 -41.00
CA THR A 152 -34.43 0.63 -40.05
C THR A 152 -35.07 0.93 -38.70
N SER A 153 -35.66 -0.08 -38.05
CA SER A 153 -36.13 0.07 -36.67
C SER A 153 -34.94 0.24 -35.72
N ILE A 154 -35.05 1.20 -34.81
CA ILE A 154 -34.11 1.38 -33.71
C ILE A 154 -34.42 0.31 -32.67
N SER A 155 -33.50 -0.64 -32.53
CA SER A 155 -33.59 -1.72 -31.56
C SER A 155 -32.20 -2.14 -31.13
N PHE A 156 -32.06 -2.62 -29.90
CA PHE A 156 -30.76 -3.03 -29.38
C PHE A 156 -30.18 -4.17 -30.21
N GLN A 157 -29.00 -3.93 -30.79
CA GLN A 157 -28.29 -4.93 -31.59
C GLN A 157 -27.39 -5.74 -30.65
N ARG A 158 -27.84 -6.96 -30.34
CA ARG A 158 -27.09 -7.87 -29.48
C ARG A 158 -25.79 -8.32 -30.15
N ARG A 159 -24.75 -8.51 -29.34
CA ARG A 159 -23.49 -9.12 -29.77
C ARG A 159 -23.63 -10.63 -30.03
N ASN A 160 -24.56 -11.28 -29.32
CA ASN A 160 -24.92 -12.68 -29.49
C ASN A 160 -26.33 -12.95 -28.93
N GLU A 161 -26.91 -14.11 -29.26
CA GLU A 161 -28.28 -14.46 -28.88
C GLU A 161 -28.50 -14.53 -27.35
N ASN A 162 -27.44 -14.83 -26.59
CA ASN A 162 -27.49 -14.98 -25.14
C ASN A 162 -27.39 -13.64 -24.38
N GLN A 163 -27.08 -12.54 -25.07
CA GLN A 163 -27.07 -11.22 -24.44
C GLN A 163 -28.51 -10.78 -24.12
N PRO A 164 -28.80 -10.34 -22.88
CA PRO A 164 -30.09 -9.72 -22.55
C PRO A 164 -30.37 -8.51 -23.45
N ILE A 165 -31.65 -8.19 -23.66
CA ILE A 165 -32.03 -6.95 -24.35
C ILE A 165 -31.68 -5.79 -23.42
N ALA A 166 -30.82 -4.89 -23.89
CA ALA A 166 -30.53 -3.65 -23.17
C ALA A 166 -31.75 -2.73 -23.22
N GLN A 167 -32.01 -2.02 -22.12
CA GLN A 167 -33.11 -1.07 -22.03
C GLN A 167 -32.80 0.17 -22.86
N LEU A 168 -33.71 0.58 -23.74
CA LEU A 168 -33.61 1.87 -24.42
C LEU A 168 -33.81 2.99 -23.39
N VAL A 169 -32.85 3.90 -23.32
CA VAL A 169 -32.85 5.05 -22.40
C VAL A 169 -33.34 6.30 -23.11
N ALA A 170 -32.78 6.60 -24.29
CA ALA A 170 -33.15 7.77 -25.08
C ALA A 170 -32.79 7.58 -26.56
N VAL A 171 -33.39 8.38 -27.43
CA VAL A 171 -33.01 8.56 -28.83
C VAL A 171 -32.84 10.05 -29.11
N MET A 172 -31.62 10.45 -29.43
CA MET A 172 -31.26 11.84 -29.71
C MET A 172 -30.98 12.03 -31.20
N ALA A 173 -31.43 13.15 -31.78
CA ALA A 173 -31.07 13.57 -33.13
C ALA A 173 -30.20 14.81 -33.09
N TYR A 174 -29.13 14.85 -33.89
CA TYR A 174 -28.19 15.96 -34.01
C TYR A 174 -28.13 16.44 -35.46
N ASP A 175 -28.24 17.75 -35.68
CA ASP A 175 -28.05 18.35 -37.01
C ASP A 175 -26.55 18.50 -37.37
N GLU A 176 -26.26 19.16 -38.49
CA GLU A 176 -24.89 19.37 -38.97
C GLU A 176 -24.05 20.28 -38.05
N ASP A 177 -24.72 21.12 -37.24
CA ASP A 177 -24.10 22.00 -36.23
C ASP A 177 -24.09 21.36 -34.83
N LEU A 178 -24.48 20.08 -34.72
CA LEU A 178 -24.62 19.30 -33.50
C LEU A 178 -25.68 19.82 -32.52
N ASN A 179 -26.67 20.59 -32.98
CA ASN A 179 -27.84 20.92 -32.17
C ASN A 179 -28.67 19.66 -31.94
N ALA A 180 -29.00 19.38 -30.68
CA ALA A 180 -29.67 18.16 -30.28
C ALA A 180 -31.19 18.32 -30.13
N ILE A 181 -31.94 17.28 -30.48
CA ILE A 181 -33.37 17.12 -30.19
C ILE A 181 -33.59 15.74 -29.58
N ASP A 182 -34.26 15.67 -28.42
CA ASP A 182 -34.74 14.41 -27.88
C ASP A 182 -35.96 13.95 -28.70
N ILE A 183 -35.79 12.83 -29.41
CA ILE A 183 -36.81 12.25 -30.28
C ILE A 183 -37.31 10.90 -29.75
N THR A 184 -37.06 10.61 -28.47
CA THR A 184 -37.44 9.34 -27.84
C THR A 184 -38.94 9.09 -27.93
N GLU A 185 -39.76 10.13 -27.75
CA GLU A 185 -41.23 10.01 -27.81
C GLU A 185 -41.80 9.66 -29.19
N PHE A 186 -41.01 9.85 -30.26
CA PHE A 186 -41.42 9.51 -31.62
C PHE A 186 -41.16 8.04 -31.97
N LEU A 187 -40.54 7.27 -31.08
CA LEU A 187 -40.32 5.84 -31.26
C LEU A 187 -41.53 5.04 -30.77
N ASP A 188 -42.08 4.18 -31.63
CA ASP A 188 -43.13 3.24 -31.21
C ASP A 188 -42.56 1.95 -30.58
N GLU A 189 -43.43 1.11 -30.01
CA GLU A 189 -43.06 -0.15 -29.37
C GLU A 189 -42.33 -1.15 -30.31
N SER A 190 -42.46 -0.98 -31.63
CA SER A 190 -41.76 -1.81 -32.62
C SER A 190 -40.36 -1.30 -32.96
N GLY A 191 -39.94 -0.18 -32.34
CA GLY A 191 -38.70 0.52 -32.64
C GLY A 191 -38.77 1.34 -33.93
N LYS A 192 -39.96 1.59 -34.50
CA LYS A 192 -40.08 2.41 -35.69
C LYS A 192 -40.15 3.89 -35.29
N LEU A 193 -39.29 4.70 -35.91
CA LEU A 193 -39.21 6.14 -35.67
C LEU A 193 -40.24 6.90 -36.54
N ASN A 194 -41.22 7.54 -35.89
CA ASN A 194 -42.26 8.33 -36.53
C ASN A 194 -41.95 9.83 -36.41
N TRP A 195 -40.80 10.25 -36.96
CA TRP A 195 -40.28 11.62 -36.86
C TRP A 195 -39.89 12.16 -38.26
N ASN A 196 -40.46 13.30 -38.64
CA ASN A 196 -40.43 13.83 -40.03
C ASN A 196 -39.80 15.22 -40.14
N GLU A 197 -38.99 15.65 -39.17
CA GLU A 197 -38.32 16.96 -39.26
C GLU A 197 -37.41 17.05 -40.50
N PRO A 198 -37.41 18.16 -41.25
CA PRO A 198 -36.52 18.36 -42.40
C PRO A 198 -35.05 18.35 -42.00
N GLY A 199 -34.17 18.06 -42.95
CA GLY A 199 -32.71 18.08 -42.78
C GLY A 199 -32.06 16.72 -42.62
N ASN A 200 -30.73 16.72 -42.65
CA ASN A 200 -29.91 15.56 -42.37
C ASN A 200 -29.65 15.49 -40.86
N TRP A 201 -29.83 14.30 -40.28
CA TRP A 201 -29.72 14.09 -38.85
C TRP A 201 -28.87 12.87 -38.54
N GLN A 202 -27.93 13.03 -37.62
CA GLN A 202 -27.30 11.92 -36.92
C GLN A 202 -28.20 11.52 -35.77
N ILE A 203 -28.62 10.26 -35.70
CA ILE A 203 -29.49 9.75 -34.64
C ILE A 203 -28.68 8.81 -33.76
N LYS A 204 -28.69 9.05 -32.44
CA LYS A 204 -28.03 8.22 -31.43
C LYS A 204 -29.09 7.60 -30.53
N ALA A 205 -29.19 6.27 -30.54
CA ALA A 205 -30.01 5.53 -29.60
C ALA A 205 -29.13 5.03 -28.45
N ILE A 206 -29.47 5.41 -27.22
CA ILE A 206 -28.72 5.11 -26.01
C ILE A 206 -29.41 3.97 -25.28
N PHE A 207 -28.63 2.95 -24.93
CA PHE A 207 -29.10 1.77 -24.21
C PHE A 207 -28.32 1.55 -22.91
N LEU A 208 -29.04 1.20 -21.85
CA LEU A 208 -28.50 0.68 -20.60
C LEU A 208 -28.26 -0.83 -20.77
N ASP A 209 -27.03 -1.20 -21.07
CA ASP A 209 -26.59 -2.59 -21.23
C ASP A 209 -25.88 -3.08 -19.97
N LYS A 210 -25.74 -4.40 -19.84
CA LYS A 210 -24.99 -5.03 -18.75
C LYS A 210 -23.62 -5.46 -19.27
N THR A 211 -22.58 -5.29 -18.45
CA THR A 211 -21.22 -5.72 -18.83
C THR A 211 -21.17 -7.23 -19.05
N GLY A 212 -21.99 -7.97 -18.31
CA GLY A 212 -22.01 -9.43 -18.28
C GLY A 212 -20.85 -10.03 -17.47
N GLN A 213 -20.03 -9.18 -16.82
CA GLN A 213 -18.91 -9.61 -16.02
C GLN A 213 -19.40 -10.48 -14.85
N LYS A 214 -18.65 -11.56 -14.62
CA LYS A 214 -18.77 -12.41 -13.44
C LYS A 214 -17.60 -12.15 -12.52
N VAL A 215 -17.81 -12.38 -11.23
CA VAL A 215 -16.76 -12.37 -10.21
C VAL A 215 -15.60 -13.26 -10.66
N LYS A 216 -14.38 -12.70 -10.65
CA LYS A 216 -13.15 -13.43 -10.98
C LYS A 216 -12.79 -14.30 -9.78
N ARG A 217 -12.26 -15.50 -10.04
CA ARG A 217 -11.64 -16.34 -9.01
C ARG A 217 -12.63 -16.77 -7.92
N ALA A 218 -13.93 -16.75 -8.21
CA ALA A 218 -14.97 -17.00 -7.23
C ALA A 218 -14.86 -18.39 -6.58
N ALA A 219 -15.14 -18.43 -5.27
CA ALA A 219 -15.29 -19.68 -4.53
C ALA A 219 -16.65 -20.33 -4.83
N PRO A 220 -16.86 -21.60 -4.43
CA PRO A 220 -18.20 -22.18 -4.35
C PRO A 220 -19.16 -21.25 -3.59
N GLY A 221 -20.37 -21.06 -4.10
CA GLY A 221 -21.36 -20.10 -3.59
C GLY A 221 -21.13 -18.64 -4.00
N GLY A 222 -19.98 -18.31 -4.60
CA GLY A 222 -19.61 -16.94 -5.00
C GLY A 222 -19.72 -16.64 -6.50
N VAL A 223 -20.05 -17.63 -7.34
CA VAL A 223 -20.15 -17.42 -8.79
C VAL A 223 -21.41 -16.64 -9.14
N GLY A 224 -21.25 -15.42 -9.63
CA GLY A 224 -22.37 -14.61 -10.12
C GLY A 224 -21.94 -13.27 -10.70
N PHE A 225 -22.89 -12.37 -10.93
CA PHE A 225 -22.62 -11.09 -11.58
C PHE A 225 -21.79 -10.18 -10.69
N THR A 226 -20.92 -9.39 -11.31
CA THR A 226 -20.27 -8.25 -10.65
C THR A 226 -21.30 -7.15 -10.39
N LEU A 227 -21.21 -6.56 -9.20
CA LEU A 227 -22.10 -5.50 -8.71
C LEU A 227 -21.97 -4.19 -9.52
N ASP A 228 -23.07 -3.47 -9.74
CA ASP A 228 -23.03 -2.08 -10.18
C ASP A 228 -22.60 -1.15 -9.03
N HIS A 229 -21.32 -0.74 -9.05
CA HIS A 229 -20.74 0.13 -8.03
C HIS A 229 -21.19 1.59 -8.15
N PHE A 230 -21.88 1.97 -9.23
CA PHE A 230 -22.40 3.33 -9.40
C PHE A 230 -23.84 3.47 -8.89
N SER A 231 -24.52 2.35 -8.59
CA SER A 231 -25.91 2.33 -8.13
C SER A 231 -26.00 2.12 -6.62
N LYS A 232 -26.56 3.11 -5.91
CA LYS A 232 -26.81 2.99 -4.46
C LYS A 232 -27.73 1.81 -4.14
N THR A 233 -28.78 1.62 -4.93
CA THR A 233 -29.74 0.52 -4.75
C THR A 233 -29.07 -0.85 -4.90
N ALA A 234 -28.14 -0.97 -5.86
CA ALA A 234 -27.39 -2.21 -6.04
C ALA A 234 -26.52 -2.50 -4.81
N VAL A 235 -25.78 -1.50 -4.32
CA VAL A 235 -24.93 -1.61 -3.13
C VAL A 235 -25.75 -1.94 -1.88
N ASP A 236 -26.84 -1.22 -1.63
CA ASP A 236 -27.75 -1.50 -0.50
C ASP A 236 -28.30 -2.94 -0.55
N SER A 237 -28.66 -3.43 -1.75
CA SER A 237 -29.13 -4.79 -1.94
C SER A 237 -28.03 -5.83 -1.70
N TYR A 238 -26.78 -5.53 -2.04
CA TYR A 238 -25.64 -6.39 -1.80
C TYR A 238 -25.35 -6.46 -0.29
N ASP A 239 -25.29 -5.32 0.37
CA ASP A 239 -25.04 -5.20 1.81
C ASP A 239 -26.12 -5.89 2.66
N ALA A 240 -27.40 -5.73 2.28
CA ALA A 240 -28.52 -6.41 2.95
C ALA A 240 -28.41 -7.95 2.90
N TYR A 241 -27.77 -8.52 1.88
CA TYR A 241 -27.52 -9.96 1.80
C TYR A 241 -26.53 -10.41 2.88
N PHE A 242 -25.45 -9.67 3.11
CA PHE A 242 -24.48 -9.96 4.17
C PHE A 242 -25.08 -9.71 5.55
N GLU A 243 -25.81 -8.61 5.74
CA GLU A 243 -26.51 -8.33 7.00
C GLU A 243 -27.44 -9.47 7.38
N LYS A 244 -28.19 -10.02 6.41
CA LYS A 244 -29.06 -11.17 6.64
C LYS A 244 -28.26 -12.43 7.01
N ALA A 245 -27.18 -12.72 6.29
CA ALA A 245 -26.35 -13.92 6.54
C ALA A 245 -25.67 -13.89 7.92
N LEU A 246 -25.29 -12.70 8.39
CA LEU A 246 -24.61 -12.49 9.67
C LEU A 246 -25.59 -12.20 10.83
N SER A 247 -26.88 -12.05 10.53
CA SER A 247 -27.90 -11.66 11.52
C SER A 247 -27.95 -12.62 12.70
N GLY A 248 -27.94 -12.07 13.91
CA GLY A 248 -27.96 -12.84 15.16
C GLY A 248 -26.64 -13.55 15.52
N LYS A 249 -25.59 -13.38 14.71
CA LYS A 249 -24.25 -13.93 14.98
C LYS A 249 -23.34 -12.79 15.46
N ASN A 250 -22.75 -12.93 16.65
CA ASN A 250 -21.78 -11.96 17.18
C ASN A 250 -20.36 -12.36 16.77
N LEU A 251 -20.01 -12.13 15.49
CA LEU A 251 -18.71 -12.51 14.95
C LEU A 251 -17.70 -11.39 15.15
N GLY A 252 -16.58 -11.69 15.81
CA GLY A 252 -15.55 -10.73 16.24
C GLY A 252 -14.49 -10.32 15.19
N PHE A 253 -14.70 -10.55 13.89
CA PHE A 253 -13.76 -10.04 12.86
C PHE A 253 -13.79 -8.50 12.82
N ARG A 254 -12.69 -7.86 12.43
CA ARG A 254 -12.48 -6.42 12.54
C ARG A 254 -13.05 -5.67 11.34
N ALA A 255 -12.57 -5.99 10.12
CA ALA A 255 -12.91 -5.21 8.92
C ALA A 255 -13.61 -6.04 7.83
N PHE A 256 -14.47 -5.37 7.06
CA PHE A 256 -14.78 -5.78 5.70
C PHE A 256 -13.75 -5.19 4.74
N TYR A 257 -13.28 -6.01 3.81
CA TYR A 257 -12.29 -5.62 2.82
C TYR A 257 -12.87 -5.62 1.40
N ASN A 258 -12.51 -4.60 0.63
CA ASN A 258 -12.74 -4.49 -0.81
C ASN A 258 -11.39 -4.36 -1.56
N ASP A 259 -11.20 -5.23 -2.54
CA ASP A 259 -10.03 -5.28 -3.44
C ASP A 259 -10.07 -4.14 -4.47
N SER A 260 -8.96 -3.96 -5.18
CA SER A 260 -8.78 -3.00 -6.25
C SER A 260 -9.90 -3.06 -7.30
N PHE A 261 -10.18 -1.91 -7.90
CA PHE A 261 -11.32 -1.79 -8.82
C PHE A 261 -11.02 -2.46 -10.17
N GLU A 262 -11.69 -3.58 -10.43
CA GLU A 262 -11.61 -4.32 -11.70
C GLU A 262 -12.99 -4.58 -12.33
N VAL A 263 -13.88 -3.58 -12.29
CA VAL A 263 -15.25 -3.67 -12.83
C VAL A 263 -15.25 -3.38 -14.34
N TYR A 264 -14.75 -4.33 -15.12
CA TYR A 264 -14.45 -4.15 -16.54
C TYR A 264 -15.68 -3.78 -17.39
N GLY A 265 -15.50 -2.72 -18.18
CA GLY A 265 -16.51 -2.22 -19.11
C GLY A 265 -17.69 -1.51 -18.44
N ALA A 266 -17.68 -1.34 -17.11
CA ALA A 266 -18.69 -0.55 -16.43
C ALA A 266 -18.38 0.94 -16.57
N ASP A 267 -19.34 1.68 -17.11
CA ASP A 267 -19.19 3.10 -17.38
C ASP A 267 -20.50 3.88 -17.23
N PHE A 268 -21.59 3.26 -16.75
CA PHE A 268 -22.92 3.86 -16.73
C PHE A 268 -23.81 3.24 -15.66
N THR A 269 -24.96 3.85 -15.35
CA THR A 269 -26.01 3.28 -14.49
C THR A 269 -27.38 3.89 -14.82
N ALA A 270 -28.48 3.29 -14.31
CA ALA A 270 -29.85 3.59 -14.73
C ALA A 270 -30.29 5.04 -14.49
N GLY A 271 -29.74 5.72 -13.47
CA GLY A 271 -30.04 7.13 -13.14
C GLY A 271 -28.96 8.13 -13.55
N PHE A 272 -28.00 7.71 -14.39
CA PHE A 272 -26.80 8.51 -14.64
C PHE A 272 -27.11 9.86 -15.31
N PHE A 273 -28.05 9.93 -16.26
CA PHE A 273 -28.34 11.21 -16.94
C PHE A 273 -29.00 12.21 -15.99
N GLU A 274 -29.88 11.75 -15.11
CA GLU A 274 -30.52 12.57 -14.08
C GLU A 274 -29.48 13.05 -13.06
N ASP A 275 -28.59 12.15 -12.62
CA ASP A 275 -27.51 12.51 -11.71
C ASP A 275 -26.51 13.47 -12.35
N PHE A 276 -26.14 13.25 -13.61
CA PHE A 276 -25.29 14.14 -14.37
C PHE A 276 -25.92 15.54 -14.45
N GLN A 277 -27.17 15.65 -14.88
CA GLN A 277 -27.85 16.94 -15.00
C GLN A 277 -27.95 17.65 -13.65
N ARG A 278 -28.26 16.91 -12.58
CA ARG A 278 -28.34 17.45 -11.22
C ARG A 278 -26.98 17.93 -10.70
N LEU A 279 -25.89 17.23 -11.02
CA LEU A 279 -24.54 17.52 -10.50
C LEU A 279 -23.77 18.54 -11.35
N ARG A 280 -23.90 18.47 -12.68
CA ARG A 280 -23.14 19.28 -13.64
C ARG A 280 -23.94 20.45 -14.23
N GLY A 281 -25.27 20.40 -14.13
CA GLY A 281 -26.15 21.52 -14.47
C GLY A 281 -26.61 21.60 -15.94
N TYR A 282 -26.34 20.58 -16.76
CA TYR A 282 -26.82 20.50 -18.15
C TYR A 282 -27.11 19.05 -18.56
N ASP A 283 -27.86 18.85 -19.65
CA ASP A 283 -28.21 17.50 -20.12
C ASP A 283 -27.10 16.92 -20.99
N LEU A 284 -26.38 15.91 -20.48
CA LEU A 284 -25.32 15.22 -21.25
C LEU A 284 -25.83 14.64 -22.57
N LYS A 285 -27.12 14.29 -22.67
CA LYS A 285 -27.70 13.77 -23.91
C LYS A 285 -27.54 14.74 -25.07
N GLU A 286 -27.48 16.04 -24.83
CA GLU A 286 -27.24 17.05 -25.88
C GLU A 286 -25.78 17.06 -26.39
N TYR A 287 -24.86 16.40 -25.67
CA TYR A 287 -23.41 16.47 -25.91
C TYR A 287 -22.75 15.12 -26.20
N LEU A 288 -23.53 14.06 -26.48
CA LEU A 288 -22.98 12.73 -26.77
C LEU A 288 -21.96 12.66 -27.92
N PRO A 289 -22.08 13.43 -29.02
CA PRO A 289 -21.05 13.47 -30.05
C PRO A 289 -19.67 13.86 -29.51
N TYR A 290 -19.61 14.76 -28.52
CA TYR A 290 -18.35 15.17 -27.89
C TYR A 290 -17.83 14.11 -26.93
N LEU A 291 -18.71 13.39 -26.21
CA LEU A 291 -18.32 12.29 -25.34
C LEU A 291 -17.69 11.11 -26.11
N GLU A 292 -18.21 10.82 -27.32
CA GLU A 292 -17.68 9.76 -28.20
C GLU A 292 -16.49 10.22 -29.06
N SER A 293 -16.22 11.52 -29.13
CA SER A 293 -15.11 12.05 -29.92
C SER A 293 -13.78 11.79 -29.23
N GLU A 294 -12.75 11.58 -30.05
CA GLU A 294 -11.35 11.43 -29.64
C GLU A 294 -10.52 12.66 -30.08
N GLU A 295 -11.18 13.72 -30.56
CA GLU A 295 -10.52 14.96 -30.94
C GLU A 295 -10.06 15.76 -29.71
N GLU A 296 -8.89 16.37 -29.82
CA GLU A 296 -8.28 17.19 -28.75
C GLU A 296 -8.86 18.61 -28.72
N THR A 297 -10.20 18.74 -28.79
CA THR A 297 -10.89 20.04 -28.69
C THR A 297 -11.27 20.37 -27.26
N GLU A 298 -11.40 21.66 -26.96
CA GLU A 298 -11.79 22.13 -25.63
C GLU A 298 -13.15 21.56 -25.18
N MET A 299 -14.14 21.50 -26.08
CA MET A 299 -15.46 20.95 -25.78
C MET A 299 -15.39 19.47 -25.38
N VAL A 300 -14.61 18.66 -26.10
CA VAL A 300 -14.43 17.23 -25.80
C VAL A 300 -13.81 17.05 -24.41
N ARG A 301 -12.74 17.78 -24.12
CA ARG A 301 -12.07 17.73 -22.80
C ARG A 301 -13.01 18.10 -21.67
N ARG A 302 -13.79 19.18 -21.83
CA ARG A 302 -14.75 19.67 -20.85
C ARG A 302 -15.88 18.67 -20.58
N VAL A 303 -16.51 18.14 -21.62
CA VAL A 303 -17.58 17.14 -21.49
C VAL A 303 -17.07 15.82 -20.87
N LYS A 304 -15.87 15.37 -21.25
CA LYS A 304 -15.25 14.16 -20.66
C LYS A 304 -14.89 14.35 -19.19
N SER A 305 -14.40 15.54 -18.83
CA SER A 305 -14.13 15.92 -17.45
C SER A 305 -15.40 15.81 -16.58
N ASP A 306 -16.50 16.43 -17.00
CA ASP A 306 -17.78 16.37 -16.28
C ASP A 306 -18.36 14.94 -16.19
N TYR A 307 -18.18 14.13 -17.23
CA TYR A 307 -18.59 12.74 -17.24
C TYR A 307 -17.84 11.92 -16.18
N ARG A 308 -16.50 12.03 -16.18
CA ARG A 308 -15.63 11.29 -15.26
C ARG A 308 -15.80 11.77 -13.81
N GLU A 309 -16.00 13.07 -13.60
CA GLU A 309 -16.35 13.61 -12.29
C GLU A 309 -17.70 13.08 -11.79
N THR A 310 -18.69 12.93 -12.68
CA THR A 310 -19.99 12.32 -12.32
C THR A 310 -19.81 10.84 -11.94
N ILE A 311 -18.97 10.09 -12.67
CA ILE A 311 -18.65 8.70 -12.29
C ILE A 311 -17.96 8.65 -10.92
N ASN A 312 -17.00 9.54 -10.66
CA ASN A 312 -16.36 9.67 -9.36
C ASN A 312 -17.37 9.95 -8.25
N ASP A 313 -18.28 10.90 -8.46
CA ASP A 313 -19.34 11.24 -7.51
C ASP A 313 -20.19 10.03 -7.14
N LEU A 314 -20.61 9.24 -8.14
CA LEU A 314 -21.40 8.05 -7.94
C LEU A 314 -20.61 6.97 -7.21
N LEU A 315 -19.36 6.70 -7.60
CA LEU A 315 -18.52 5.71 -6.93
C LEU A 315 -18.26 6.09 -5.45
N LEU A 316 -17.91 7.35 -5.19
CA LEU A 316 -17.62 7.84 -3.84
C LEU A 316 -18.86 7.81 -2.95
N LYS A 317 -20.01 8.30 -3.44
CA LYS A 317 -21.23 8.45 -2.64
C LYS A 317 -22.04 7.16 -2.55
N ASN A 318 -22.27 6.49 -3.68
CA ASN A 318 -23.17 5.35 -3.75
C ASN A 318 -22.51 4.04 -3.35
N PHE A 319 -21.20 3.90 -3.58
CA PHE A 319 -20.43 2.73 -3.15
C PHE A 319 -19.61 3.03 -1.91
N THR A 320 -18.51 3.78 -2.00
CA THR A 320 -17.50 3.79 -0.93
C THR A 320 -18.04 4.34 0.41
N ARG A 321 -18.68 5.51 0.43
CA ARG A 321 -19.26 6.09 1.66
C ARG A 321 -20.47 5.30 2.16
N ASN A 322 -21.30 4.80 1.25
CA ASN A 322 -22.49 4.02 1.58
C ASN A 322 -22.10 2.70 2.25
N TRP A 323 -21.15 1.97 1.65
CA TRP A 323 -20.59 0.73 2.17
C TRP A 323 -19.89 0.93 3.51
N THR A 324 -19.04 1.96 3.66
CA THR A 324 -18.43 2.28 4.97
C THR A 324 -19.48 2.56 6.04
N SER A 325 -20.52 3.33 5.71
CA SER A 325 -21.61 3.62 6.64
C SER A 325 -22.38 2.36 7.04
N TRP A 326 -22.62 1.45 6.08
CA TRP A 326 -23.23 0.16 6.36
C TRP A 326 -22.33 -0.70 7.26
N ALA A 327 -21.04 -0.83 6.97
CA ALA A 327 -20.10 -1.59 7.79
C ALA A 327 -20.06 -1.08 9.23
N HIS A 328 -20.06 0.25 9.42
CA HIS A 328 -20.15 0.88 10.75
C HIS A 328 -21.45 0.51 11.47
N SER A 329 -22.58 0.43 10.76
CA SER A 329 -23.86 -0.04 11.33
C SER A 329 -23.80 -1.49 11.83
N GLN A 330 -22.92 -2.29 11.25
CA GLN A 330 -22.62 -3.67 11.66
C GLN A 330 -21.51 -3.76 12.71
N SER A 331 -21.08 -2.63 13.30
CA SER A 331 -19.94 -2.54 14.24
C SER A 331 -18.64 -3.09 13.65
N LYS A 332 -18.41 -2.86 12.35
CA LYS A 332 -17.18 -3.19 11.62
C LYS A 332 -16.55 -1.93 11.07
N ILE A 333 -15.28 -2.03 10.68
CA ILE A 333 -14.57 -1.00 9.91
C ILE A 333 -14.37 -1.46 8.46
N THR A 334 -13.96 -0.55 7.57
CA THR A 334 -13.65 -0.86 6.17
C THR A 334 -12.17 -0.72 5.84
N LYS A 335 -11.66 -1.66 5.04
CA LYS A 335 -10.34 -1.61 4.41
C LYS A 335 -10.50 -1.67 2.89
N ASN A 336 -9.86 -0.78 2.14
CA ASN A 336 -10.14 -0.66 0.70
C ASN A 336 -8.91 -0.29 -0.13
N GLN A 337 -8.77 -0.99 -1.25
CA GLN A 337 -7.91 -0.58 -2.36
C GLN A 337 -8.73 0.26 -3.36
N ALA A 338 -8.50 1.57 -3.37
CA ALA A 338 -9.22 2.49 -4.25
C ALA A 338 -8.63 2.59 -5.67
N HIS A 339 -7.38 2.18 -5.85
CA HIS A 339 -6.70 2.22 -7.14
C HIS A 339 -7.33 1.24 -8.13
N GLY A 340 -7.03 1.46 -9.42
CA GLY A 340 -7.74 0.83 -10.53
C GLY A 340 -9.07 1.50 -10.84
N SER A 341 -9.62 2.31 -9.92
CA SER A 341 -10.89 3.00 -10.15
C SER A 341 -10.72 4.24 -11.02
N PRO A 342 -11.80 4.72 -11.66
CA PRO A 342 -11.79 5.96 -12.44
C PRO A 342 -11.99 7.23 -11.59
N GLY A 343 -11.99 7.10 -10.26
CA GLY A 343 -12.31 8.18 -9.33
C GLY A 343 -11.09 8.86 -8.70
N ASN A 344 -11.36 9.90 -7.91
CA ASN A 344 -10.35 10.61 -7.14
C ASN A 344 -9.85 9.69 -6.02
N LEU A 345 -8.64 9.14 -6.19
CA LEU A 345 -8.05 8.20 -5.25
C LEU A 345 -7.93 8.75 -3.83
N LEU A 346 -7.59 10.04 -3.66
CA LEU A 346 -7.46 10.64 -2.32
C LEU A 346 -8.81 10.61 -1.59
N ASP A 347 -9.89 10.98 -2.27
CA ASP A 347 -11.23 11.02 -1.67
C ASP A 347 -11.79 9.62 -1.41
N LEU A 348 -11.53 8.66 -2.31
CA LEU A 348 -11.95 7.27 -2.16
C LEU A 348 -11.21 6.57 -1.01
N TYR A 349 -9.89 6.76 -0.88
CA TYR A 349 -9.13 6.29 0.28
C TYR A 349 -9.58 7.02 1.56
N ALA A 350 -9.87 8.31 1.49
CA ALA A 350 -10.37 9.08 2.62
C ALA A 350 -11.77 8.64 3.10
N ALA A 351 -12.54 7.95 2.27
CA ALA A 351 -13.89 7.49 2.63
C ALA A 351 -13.95 6.15 3.40
N VAL A 352 -12.82 5.48 3.63
CA VAL A 352 -12.75 4.17 4.36
C VAL A 352 -11.90 4.26 5.62
N ASP A 353 -12.04 3.33 6.57
CA ASP A 353 -11.28 3.41 7.84
C ASP A 353 -9.78 3.09 7.69
N ILE A 354 -9.43 2.17 6.79
CA ILE A 354 -8.05 1.78 6.49
C ILE A 354 -7.82 1.85 4.96
N PRO A 355 -7.16 2.90 4.46
CA PRO A 355 -6.68 2.94 3.09
C PRO A 355 -5.65 1.83 2.85
N GLU A 356 -5.83 1.04 1.79
CA GLU A 356 -4.89 -0.01 1.39
C GLU A 356 -4.29 0.28 0.00
N CYS A 357 -2.97 0.36 -0.11
CA CYS A 357 -2.28 0.39 -1.41
C CYS A 357 -1.77 -1.02 -1.79
N GLU A 358 -0.99 -1.12 -2.86
CA GLU A 358 -0.41 -2.39 -3.32
C GLU A 358 1.04 -2.16 -3.80
N THR A 359 1.95 -3.08 -3.46
CA THR A 359 3.22 -3.21 -4.17
C THR A 359 3.12 -4.32 -5.21
N PHE A 360 3.33 -3.94 -6.48
CA PHE A 360 3.25 -4.85 -7.62
C PHE A 360 4.55 -4.82 -8.43
N GLY A 361 5.18 -5.99 -8.58
CA GLY A 361 6.44 -6.13 -9.29
C GLY A 361 7.66 -5.94 -8.38
N SER A 362 8.82 -5.62 -8.97
CA SER A 362 10.09 -5.52 -8.24
C SER A 362 10.84 -4.26 -8.57
N SER A 363 11.18 -3.46 -7.56
CA SER A 363 12.01 -2.27 -7.68
C SER A 363 13.50 -2.60 -7.88
N TYR A 364 14.21 -1.73 -8.58
CA TYR A 364 15.67 -1.77 -8.64
C TYR A 364 16.29 -1.03 -7.44
N PHE A 365 17.09 -1.73 -6.65
CA PHE A 365 17.92 -1.14 -5.60
C PHE A 365 19.40 -1.39 -5.91
N PRO A 366 20.26 -0.37 -5.95
CA PRO A 366 21.67 -0.54 -6.25
C PRO A 366 22.50 -1.13 -5.09
N ILE A 367 21.90 -2.02 -4.28
CA ILE A 367 22.55 -2.67 -3.12
C ILE A 367 23.47 -3.81 -3.62
N PRO A 368 24.78 -3.78 -3.33
CA PRO A 368 25.70 -4.82 -3.78
C PRO A 368 25.30 -6.20 -3.28
N GLY A 369 25.21 -7.16 -4.20
CA GLY A 369 24.85 -8.55 -3.89
C GLY A 369 23.34 -8.82 -3.83
N LEU A 370 22.48 -7.81 -3.93
CA LEU A 370 21.04 -7.99 -4.03
C LEU A 370 20.69 -8.65 -5.38
N ARG A 371 19.98 -9.77 -5.34
CA ARG A 371 19.56 -10.50 -6.54
C ARG A 371 18.35 -9.81 -7.18
N ARG A 372 18.41 -9.52 -8.48
CA ARG A 372 17.28 -9.06 -9.30
C ARG A 372 17.46 -9.55 -10.74
N ASP A 373 17.06 -10.79 -10.99
CA ASP A 373 17.22 -11.44 -12.28
C ASP A 373 16.07 -11.05 -13.22
N SER A 374 16.37 -10.50 -14.39
CA SER A 374 15.36 -10.06 -15.37
C SER A 374 14.44 -11.18 -15.88
N ALA A 375 14.89 -12.44 -15.79
CA ALA A 375 14.10 -13.60 -16.15
C ALA A 375 13.03 -13.96 -15.10
N ASP A 376 13.12 -13.40 -13.89
CA ASP A 376 12.29 -13.73 -12.74
C ASP A 376 11.41 -12.55 -12.30
N ILE A 377 11.44 -11.41 -13.00
CA ILE A 377 10.66 -10.21 -12.67
C ILE A 377 9.85 -9.72 -13.87
N ARG A 378 8.76 -9.01 -13.57
CA ARG A 378 8.00 -8.25 -14.57
C ARG A 378 8.61 -6.86 -14.73
N ASN A 379 8.47 -6.25 -15.90
CA ASN A 379 8.85 -4.85 -16.13
C ASN A 379 7.78 -3.90 -15.59
N VAL A 380 7.48 -3.99 -14.29
CA VAL A 380 6.62 -3.07 -13.56
C VAL A 380 7.28 -2.89 -12.20
N ASP A 381 7.61 -1.65 -11.85
CA ASP A 381 8.28 -1.32 -10.59
C ASP A 381 7.25 -0.60 -9.68
N PRO A 382 7.12 -0.99 -8.40
CA PRO A 382 6.31 -0.27 -7.43
C PRO A 382 6.75 1.20 -7.33
N ASP A 383 5.83 2.15 -7.57
CA ASP A 383 6.15 3.57 -7.52
C ASP A 383 5.80 4.18 -6.13
N PRO A 384 6.76 4.77 -5.39
CA PRO A 384 6.52 5.36 -4.08
C PRO A 384 5.50 6.50 -4.08
N ILE A 385 5.42 7.30 -5.15
CA ILE A 385 4.42 8.37 -5.30
C ILE A 385 3.02 7.75 -5.40
N MET A 386 2.88 6.63 -6.11
CA MET A 386 1.60 5.92 -6.18
C MET A 386 1.15 5.40 -4.80
N LEU A 387 2.07 4.84 -4.01
CA LEU A 387 1.78 4.38 -2.64
C LEU A 387 1.32 5.54 -1.71
N LYS A 388 1.84 6.75 -1.93
CA LYS A 388 1.51 7.93 -1.11
C LYS A 388 0.06 8.39 -1.24
N PHE A 389 -0.69 8.01 -2.28
CA PHE A 389 -2.12 8.31 -2.33
C PHE A 389 -2.89 7.75 -1.12
N ALA A 390 -2.59 6.51 -0.71
CA ALA A 390 -3.23 5.90 0.46
C ALA A 390 -2.73 6.53 1.77
N SER A 391 -1.43 6.75 1.90
CA SER A 391 -0.87 7.31 3.14
C SER A 391 -1.25 8.77 3.35
N SER A 392 -1.26 9.59 2.31
CA SER A 392 -1.70 10.99 2.40
C SER A 392 -3.18 11.11 2.74
N ALA A 393 -4.05 10.28 2.14
CA ALA A 393 -5.45 10.24 2.53
C ALA A 393 -5.64 9.88 4.01
N ALA A 394 -4.88 8.90 4.51
CA ALA A 394 -4.91 8.55 5.93
C ALA A 394 -4.42 9.68 6.84
N HIS A 395 -3.25 10.25 6.55
CA HIS A 395 -2.65 11.32 7.34
C HIS A 395 -3.59 12.53 7.43
N ILE A 396 -4.05 13.04 6.29
CA ILE A 396 -4.89 14.24 6.21
C ILE A 396 -6.20 14.05 6.95
N THR A 397 -6.81 12.85 6.89
CA THR A 397 -8.05 12.54 7.60
C THR A 397 -7.84 12.04 9.04
N GLY A 398 -6.60 11.99 9.52
CA GLY A 398 -6.27 11.65 10.91
C GLY A 398 -6.38 10.16 11.23
N LYS A 399 -6.34 9.28 10.23
CA LYS A 399 -6.34 7.83 10.39
C LYS A 399 -4.93 7.34 10.70
N ASN A 400 -4.84 6.34 11.58
CA ASN A 400 -3.55 5.83 12.03
C ASN A 400 -2.95 4.77 11.10
N LEU A 401 -3.80 3.90 10.54
CA LEU A 401 -3.35 2.74 9.76
C LEU A 401 -3.40 3.03 8.26
N VAL A 402 -2.30 2.70 7.59
CA VAL A 402 -2.18 2.65 6.13
C VAL A 402 -1.70 1.25 5.81
N SER A 403 -2.55 0.46 5.16
CA SER A 403 -2.18 -0.90 4.81
C SER A 403 -1.66 -1.00 3.38
N SER A 404 -1.00 -2.11 3.10
CA SER A 404 -0.52 -2.45 1.77
C SER A 404 -0.68 -3.93 1.57
N GLU A 405 -1.30 -4.31 0.45
CA GLU A 405 -1.04 -5.61 -0.14
C GLU A 405 0.41 -5.62 -0.64
N THR A 406 1.25 -6.48 -0.06
CA THR A 406 2.70 -6.38 -0.21
C THR A 406 3.29 -7.64 -0.86
N PHE A 407 4.17 -7.40 -1.84
CA PHE A 407 4.98 -8.36 -2.62
C PHE A 407 4.26 -9.09 -3.75
N THR A 408 3.17 -8.53 -4.26
CA THR A 408 2.46 -9.07 -5.42
C THR A 408 3.39 -9.06 -6.63
N TRP A 409 3.66 -10.22 -7.22
CA TRP A 409 4.62 -10.40 -8.31
C TRP A 409 6.04 -9.86 -8.08
N LEU A 410 6.53 -9.85 -6.82
CA LEU A 410 7.91 -9.47 -6.50
C LEU A 410 8.96 -10.25 -7.31
N GLY A 411 8.67 -11.51 -7.61
CA GLY A 411 9.46 -12.31 -8.53
C GLY A 411 8.72 -13.57 -8.88
N GLU A 412 9.40 -14.56 -9.43
CA GLU A 412 8.81 -15.87 -9.70
C GLU A 412 8.55 -16.65 -8.39
N HIS A 413 7.46 -17.43 -8.33
CA HIS A 413 6.80 -17.98 -7.12
C HIS A 413 7.69 -18.54 -6.01
N PHE A 414 8.84 -19.13 -6.36
CA PHE A 414 9.71 -19.88 -5.45
C PHE A 414 11.14 -19.34 -5.46
N LYS A 415 11.34 -18.16 -6.03
CA LYS A 415 12.66 -17.56 -6.26
C LYS A 415 12.89 -16.27 -5.49
N SER A 416 11.93 -15.76 -4.73
CA SER A 416 12.11 -14.57 -3.90
C SER A 416 12.61 -14.93 -2.50
N SER A 417 13.56 -14.14 -1.97
CA SER A 417 14.12 -14.29 -0.63
C SER A 417 13.82 -13.10 0.27
N PHE A 418 14.02 -13.26 1.60
CA PHE A 418 13.82 -12.18 2.57
C PHE A 418 14.76 -10.99 2.33
N SER A 419 15.96 -11.22 1.77
CA SER A 419 16.88 -10.13 1.39
C SER A 419 16.35 -9.28 0.24
N GLN A 420 15.58 -9.87 -0.69
CA GLN A 420 14.86 -9.14 -1.75
C GLN A 420 13.61 -8.44 -1.22
N MET A 421 12.90 -9.05 -0.27
CA MET A 421 11.69 -8.49 0.34
C MET A 421 11.97 -7.28 1.24
N LYS A 422 13.15 -7.19 1.87
CA LYS A 422 13.51 -6.10 2.80
C LYS A 422 13.44 -4.70 2.16
N PRO A 423 14.20 -4.39 1.09
CA PRO A 423 14.19 -3.04 0.53
C PRO A 423 12.82 -2.64 -0.03
N GLU A 424 12.05 -3.60 -0.52
CA GLU A 424 10.68 -3.39 -1.02
C GLU A 424 9.72 -2.94 0.10
N VAL A 425 9.73 -3.61 1.27
CA VAL A 425 8.88 -3.18 2.40
C VAL A 425 9.37 -1.88 3.03
N GLU A 426 10.69 -1.62 3.00
CA GLU A 426 11.25 -0.34 3.44
C GLU A 426 10.79 0.81 2.56
N GLN A 427 10.73 0.61 1.24
CA GLN A 427 10.19 1.59 0.31
C GLN A 427 8.71 1.88 0.59
N ALA A 428 7.92 0.85 0.90
CA ALA A 428 6.53 1.03 1.35
C ALA A 428 6.46 1.83 2.67
N PHE A 429 7.33 1.54 3.64
CA PHE A 429 7.41 2.30 4.90
C PHE A 429 7.80 3.78 4.67
N LEU A 430 8.76 4.04 3.78
CA LEU A 430 9.16 5.40 3.39
C LEU A 430 8.00 6.16 2.70
N ALA A 431 7.11 5.45 2.02
CA ALA A 431 5.88 6.02 1.47
C ALA A 431 4.76 6.22 2.51
N GLY A 432 4.96 5.78 3.76
CA GLY A 432 4.01 5.96 4.87
C GLY A 432 3.11 4.75 5.17
N VAL A 433 3.34 3.60 4.51
CA VAL A 433 2.68 2.35 4.89
C VAL A 433 3.12 1.94 6.30
N ASN A 434 2.20 1.44 7.11
CA ASN A 434 2.52 0.96 8.45
C ASN A 434 1.74 -0.30 8.86
N HIS A 435 0.99 -0.93 7.95
CA HIS A 435 0.24 -2.16 8.22
C HIS A 435 0.28 -3.13 7.02
N VAL A 436 1.33 -3.92 6.92
CA VAL A 436 1.60 -4.89 5.84
C VAL A 436 0.61 -6.04 5.85
N PHE A 437 0.05 -6.34 4.68
CA PHE A 437 -0.67 -7.56 4.36
C PHE A 437 0.08 -8.30 3.27
N TYR A 438 0.65 -9.46 3.57
CA TYR A 438 1.26 -10.28 2.53
C TYR A 438 0.24 -10.75 1.51
N HIS A 439 0.62 -10.68 0.22
CA HIS A 439 -0.04 -11.33 -0.90
C HIS A 439 0.69 -12.63 -1.29
N GLY A 440 0.41 -13.77 -0.69
CA GLY A 440 -0.35 -14.05 0.53
C GLY A 440 0.04 -15.42 1.05
N VAL A 441 -0.67 -15.92 2.06
CA VAL A 441 -0.47 -17.28 2.57
C VAL A 441 -1.67 -18.10 2.15
N THR A 442 -1.44 -19.24 1.48
CA THR A 442 -2.55 -20.11 1.05
C THR A 442 -2.91 -21.10 2.15
N TYR A 443 -4.21 -21.29 2.42
CA TYR A 443 -4.66 -22.41 3.25
C TYR A 443 -4.27 -23.73 2.57
N SER A 444 -3.56 -24.60 3.27
CA SER A 444 -3.24 -25.94 2.77
C SER A 444 -3.40 -26.96 3.90
N PRO A 445 -4.32 -27.93 3.76
CA PRO A 445 -4.47 -29.04 4.70
C PRO A 445 -3.20 -29.87 4.85
N SER A 446 -3.07 -30.54 5.98
CA SER A 446 -1.91 -31.37 6.30
C SER A 446 -1.87 -32.73 5.58
N ASP A 447 -2.98 -33.17 4.99
CA ASP A 447 -3.05 -34.39 4.17
C ASP A 447 -2.74 -34.14 2.69
N VAL A 448 -2.53 -32.89 2.28
CA VAL A 448 -2.09 -32.53 0.93
C VAL A 448 -0.58 -32.70 0.82
N ASN A 449 -0.14 -33.44 -0.20
CA ASN A 449 1.29 -33.63 -0.48
C ASN A 449 1.99 -32.32 -0.80
N TYR A 450 3.31 -32.28 -0.55
CA TYR A 450 4.17 -31.17 -0.95
C TYR A 450 3.97 -30.82 -2.44
N PRO A 451 3.87 -29.53 -2.81
CA PRO A 451 4.09 -28.31 -2.02
C PRO A 451 2.88 -27.76 -1.26
N GLY A 452 1.80 -28.54 -1.15
CA GLY A 452 0.52 -28.05 -0.60
C GLY A 452 -0.29 -27.27 -1.64
N TRP A 453 -1.39 -26.68 -1.19
CA TRP A 453 -2.16 -25.74 -2.02
C TRP A 453 -1.49 -24.38 -2.08
N LEU A 454 -1.54 -23.77 -3.27
CA LEU A 454 -0.89 -22.52 -3.60
C LEU A 454 -1.84 -21.61 -4.37
N PHE A 455 -1.59 -20.32 -4.29
CA PHE A 455 -2.30 -19.30 -5.04
C PHE A 455 -1.61 -19.02 -6.38
N TYR A 456 -2.38 -18.68 -7.43
CA TYR A 456 -1.83 -18.61 -8.79
C TYR A 456 -0.82 -17.48 -9.01
N ALA A 457 -0.86 -16.44 -8.19
CA ALA A 457 0.01 -15.27 -8.32
C ALA A 457 1.13 -15.31 -7.28
N SER A 458 2.32 -14.86 -7.69
CA SER A 458 3.47 -14.75 -6.79
C SER A 458 3.26 -13.61 -5.79
N LEU A 459 3.75 -13.66 -4.55
CA LEU A 459 4.66 -14.64 -3.95
C LEU A 459 3.95 -15.75 -3.15
N ASN A 460 4.55 -16.95 -3.09
CA ASN A 460 4.05 -18.04 -2.25
C ASN A 460 4.77 -18.12 -0.89
N LEU A 461 4.17 -17.51 0.14
CA LEU A 461 4.67 -17.54 1.52
C LEU A 461 4.02 -18.64 2.36
N THR A 462 3.94 -19.88 1.88
CA THR A 462 3.21 -20.96 2.60
C THR A 462 4.04 -21.64 3.69
N GLN A 463 3.39 -22.37 4.59
CA GLN A 463 4.07 -23.16 5.64
C GLN A 463 4.93 -24.31 5.11
N GLN A 464 4.75 -24.70 3.84
CA GLN A 464 5.61 -25.66 3.14
C GLN A 464 6.85 -25.00 2.52
N ASN A 465 6.92 -23.66 2.54
CA ASN A 465 8.09 -22.94 2.07
C ASN A 465 9.30 -23.26 2.93
N SER A 466 10.43 -23.60 2.30
CA SER A 466 11.69 -23.92 2.99
C SER A 466 12.22 -22.75 3.81
N LEU A 467 11.81 -21.51 3.53
CA LEU A 467 12.14 -20.34 4.35
C LEU A 467 11.22 -20.16 5.57
N TRP A 468 10.09 -20.88 5.66
CA TRP A 468 9.09 -20.70 6.72
C TRP A 468 9.66 -20.78 8.14
N PRO A 469 10.57 -21.73 8.48
CA PRO A 469 11.16 -21.80 9.82
C PRO A 469 12.00 -20.56 10.21
N HIS A 470 12.38 -19.72 9.25
CA HIS A 470 13.13 -18.48 9.47
C HIS A 470 12.27 -17.22 9.31
N PHE A 471 10.99 -17.37 8.95
CA PHE A 471 10.09 -16.24 8.64
C PHE A 471 9.82 -15.34 9.84
N ASP A 472 9.93 -15.88 11.06
CA ASP A 472 9.79 -15.13 12.30
C ASP A 472 10.79 -13.97 12.42
N ALA A 473 12.03 -14.15 11.93
CA ALA A 473 13.04 -13.12 11.96
C ALA A 473 12.70 -11.93 11.05
N PHE A 474 12.15 -12.21 9.86
CA PHE A 474 11.66 -11.18 8.95
C PHE A 474 10.43 -10.45 9.53
N ASN A 475 9.48 -11.20 10.08
CA ASN A 475 8.28 -10.63 10.70
C ASN A 475 8.62 -9.79 11.94
N GLN A 476 9.67 -10.12 12.70
CA GLN A 476 10.15 -9.28 13.80
C GLN A 476 10.67 -7.92 13.34
N PHE A 477 11.40 -7.86 12.22
CA PHE A 477 11.82 -6.60 11.61
C PHE A 477 10.62 -5.72 11.26
N ILE A 478 9.64 -6.26 10.52
CA ILE A 478 8.40 -5.55 10.21
C ILE A 478 7.66 -5.15 11.49
N THR A 479 7.60 -6.02 12.48
CA THR A 479 6.89 -5.76 13.73
C THR A 479 7.45 -4.54 14.47
N ARG A 480 8.78 -4.47 14.60
CA ARG A 480 9.46 -3.34 15.24
C ARG A 480 9.32 -2.06 14.44
N SER A 481 9.45 -2.14 13.12
CA SER A 481 9.27 -0.99 12.24
C SER A 481 7.85 -0.43 12.32
N GLN A 482 6.83 -1.28 12.20
CA GLN A 482 5.43 -0.86 12.29
C GLN A 482 5.04 -0.38 13.68
N SER A 483 5.62 -0.88 14.77
CA SER A 483 5.30 -0.35 16.11
C SER A 483 5.72 1.11 16.24
N ILE A 484 6.86 1.51 15.64
CA ILE A 484 7.26 2.93 15.54
C ILE A 484 6.43 3.67 14.50
N LEU A 485 6.17 3.09 13.33
CA LEU A 485 5.43 3.75 12.25
C LEU A 485 3.93 3.93 12.55
N GLN A 486 3.40 3.21 13.54
CA GLN A 486 2.06 3.39 14.11
C GLN A 486 2.08 4.25 15.39
N ALA A 487 3.26 4.50 15.97
CA ALA A 487 3.41 5.37 17.13
C ALA A 487 3.31 6.83 16.69
N GLY A 488 2.20 7.47 17.05
CA GLY A 488 1.96 8.88 16.77
C GLY A 488 1.63 9.18 15.30
N LYS A 489 1.96 10.39 14.86
CA LYS A 489 1.47 10.97 13.61
C LYS A 489 2.58 11.28 12.62
N ALA A 490 2.21 11.41 11.34
CA ALA A 490 3.13 11.89 10.31
C ALA A 490 3.68 13.28 10.67
N ASP A 491 4.92 13.55 10.26
CA ASP A 491 5.62 14.82 10.49
C ASP A 491 6.04 15.42 9.13
N ASN A 492 5.03 15.77 8.34
CA ASN A 492 5.16 16.33 6.98
C ASN A 492 4.92 17.84 7.00
N GLU A 493 5.82 18.62 6.39
CA GLU A 493 5.72 20.07 6.34
C GLU A 493 4.98 20.61 5.10
N LEU A 494 4.83 19.80 4.05
CA LEU A 494 4.22 20.21 2.80
C LEU A 494 2.91 19.46 2.52
N LEU A 495 1.94 20.17 1.94
CA LEU A 495 0.82 19.59 1.21
C LEU A 495 1.03 19.88 -0.28
N VAL A 496 0.82 18.88 -1.14
CA VAL A 496 0.87 19.05 -2.60
C VAL A 496 -0.52 18.76 -3.16
N TYR A 497 -1.12 19.74 -3.81
CA TYR A 497 -2.42 19.58 -4.46
C TYR A 497 -2.30 18.59 -5.63
N TRP A 498 -3.19 17.60 -5.66
CA TRP A 498 -3.32 16.71 -6.81
C TRP A 498 -4.33 17.26 -7.81
N PRO A 499 -3.90 17.73 -9.00
CA PRO A 499 -4.79 18.32 -10.01
C PRO A 499 -5.56 17.23 -10.78
N VAL A 500 -6.52 16.57 -10.12
CA VAL A 500 -7.27 15.45 -10.70
C VAL A 500 -8.00 15.83 -12.00
N TYR A 501 -8.41 17.09 -12.15
CA TYR A 501 -9.06 17.57 -13.37
C TYR A 501 -8.16 17.59 -14.60
N ASP A 502 -6.83 17.65 -14.43
CA ASP A 502 -5.90 17.51 -15.55
C ASP A 502 -5.89 16.07 -16.08
N VAL A 503 -6.11 15.09 -15.19
CA VAL A 503 -6.30 13.67 -15.56
C VAL A 503 -7.68 13.46 -16.19
N TRP A 504 -8.76 13.96 -15.57
CA TRP A 504 -10.11 13.78 -16.10
C TRP A 504 -10.38 14.53 -17.40
N SER A 505 -9.58 15.52 -17.76
CA SER A 505 -9.70 16.26 -19.02
C SER A 505 -8.92 15.64 -20.18
N GLU A 506 -8.39 14.42 -20.03
CA GLU A 506 -7.78 13.65 -21.13
C GLU A 506 -8.82 13.45 -22.25
N PRO A 507 -8.58 13.97 -23.48
CA PRO A 507 -9.54 13.88 -24.57
C PRO A 507 -9.75 12.48 -25.11
N LYS A 508 -8.91 11.49 -24.76
CA LYS A 508 -9.05 10.12 -25.26
C LYS A 508 -9.81 9.21 -24.32
N GLY A 509 -10.62 8.32 -24.90
CA GLY A 509 -11.42 7.34 -24.16
C GLY A 509 -12.56 7.98 -23.35
N LYS A 510 -13.54 7.18 -22.96
CA LYS A 510 -14.68 7.66 -22.16
C LYS A 510 -14.39 7.65 -20.65
N MET A 511 -13.67 6.62 -20.21
CA MET A 511 -13.20 6.44 -18.83
C MET A 511 -11.69 6.62 -18.77
N GLU A 512 -11.18 7.05 -17.63
CA GLU A 512 -9.75 7.11 -17.33
C GLU A 512 -9.49 6.22 -16.11
N MET A 513 -8.74 5.12 -16.26
CA MET A 513 -8.57 4.12 -15.20
C MET A 513 -7.23 4.32 -14.48
N ILE A 514 -7.28 4.65 -13.19
CA ILE A 514 -6.09 5.05 -12.42
C ILE A 514 -5.44 3.81 -11.80
N THR A 515 -4.79 2.99 -12.64
CA THR A 515 -4.19 1.70 -12.23
C THR A 515 -2.75 1.84 -11.75
N VAL A 516 -2.31 0.93 -10.87
CA VAL A 516 -0.92 0.85 -10.39
C VAL A 516 0.07 0.33 -11.45
N HIS A 517 -0.40 -0.34 -12.50
CA HIS A 517 0.46 -0.92 -13.55
C HIS A 517 0.68 0.01 -14.75
N ALA A 518 -0.03 1.14 -14.82
CA ALA A 518 0.03 2.10 -15.94
C ALA A 518 0.43 3.51 -15.48
N VAL A 519 1.21 3.61 -14.40
CA VAL A 519 1.66 4.91 -13.84
C VAL A 519 2.49 5.72 -14.84
N ASP A 520 3.17 5.06 -15.79
CA ASP A 520 3.91 5.70 -16.88
C ASP A 520 2.98 6.50 -17.83
N GLU A 521 1.69 6.14 -17.89
CA GLU A 521 0.71 6.76 -18.79
C GLU A 521 0.02 7.96 -18.14
N TRP A 522 -0.55 7.80 -16.94
CA TRP A 522 -1.40 8.82 -16.32
C TRP A 522 -0.70 9.65 -15.23
N LEU A 523 0.36 9.13 -14.60
CA LEU A 523 0.98 9.76 -13.43
C LEU A 523 2.34 10.38 -13.73
N HIS A 524 3.32 9.61 -14.23
CA HIS A 524 4.70 10.07 -14.46
C HIS A 524 4.81 11.30 -15.35
N PRO A 525 3.99 11.47 -16.42
CA PRO A 525 4.08 12.65 -17.26
C PRO A 525 3.69 13.96 -16.56
N THR A 526 2.94 13.88 -15.46
CA THR A 526 2.36 15.04 -14.76
C THR A 526 3.41 15.88 -14.04
N GLU A 527 3.18 17.19 -13.94
CA GLU A 527 4.02 18.08 -13.12
C GLU A 527 3.84 17.78 -11.62
N PHE A 528 2.66 17.30 -11.21
CA PHE A 528 2.42 16.78 -9.87
C PHE A 528 3.41 15.68 -9.47
N TYR A 529 3.62 14.68 -10.32
CA TYR A 529 4.57 13.60 -10.06
C TYR A 529 6.01 14.12 -9.98
N LYS A 530 6.44 14.87 -10.99
CA LYS A 530 7.82 15.39 -11.09
C LYS A 530 8.19 16.26 -9.89
N GLN A 531 7.30 17.17 -9.50
CA GLN A 531 7.52 18.05 -8.36
C GLN A 531 7.51 17.29 -7.04
N SER A 532 6.56 16.38 -6.83
CA SER A 532 6.49 15.59 -5.60
C SER A 532 7.74 14.72 -5.42
N LYS A 533 8.16 14.03 -6.48
CA LYS A 533 9.38 13.22 -6.49
C LYS A 533 10.63 14.06 -6.22
N SER A 534 10.79 15.17 -6.94
CA SER A 534 11.92 16.08 -6.77
C SER A 534 12.02 16.65 -5.35
N LEU A 535 10.90 17.04 -4.74
CA LEU A 535 10.86 17.54 -3.37
C LEU A 535 11.25 16.47 -2.36
N MET A 536 10.75 15.23 -2.51
CA MET A 536 11.11 14.10 -1.66
C MET A 536 12.58 13.73 -1.78
N GLU A 537 13.11 13.60 -3.00
CA GLU A 537 14.54 13.34 -3.26
C GLU A 537 15.42 14.49 -2.73
N SER A 538 14.86 15.71 -2.66
CA SER A 538 15.51 16.87 -2.07
C SER A 538 15.35 16.95 -0.54
N GLY A 539 14.72 16.00 0.11
CA GLY A 539 14.65 15.91 1.56
C GLY A 539 13.51 16.68 2.22
N TYR A 540 12.46 17.03 1.47
CA TYR A 540 11.20 17.52 2.02
C TYR A 540 10.22 16.37 2.28
N SER A 541 9.42 16.49 3.35
CA SER A 541 8.34 15.55 3.67
C SER A 541 6.98 16.15 3.30
N LEU A 542 6.15 15.37 2.60
CA LEU A 542 4.91 15.85 1.99
C LEU A 542 3.75 14.85 2.08
N ASP A 543 2.53 15.38 2.00
CA ASP A 543 1.29 14.64 1.71
C ASP A 543 0.53 15.26 0.53
N PHE A 544 -0.26 14.45 -0.19
CA PHE A 544 -1.13 14.90 -1.27
C PHE A 544 -2.51 15.28 -0.78
N ILE A 545 -3.08 16.37 -1.31
CA ILE A 545 -4.39 16.89 -0.89
C ILE A 545 -5.33 17.10 -2.09
N SER A 546 -6.60 16.73 -1.93
CA SER A 546 -7.67 16.93 -2.94
C SER A 546 -8.44 18.24 -2.72
N ASP A 547 -9.30 18.58 -3.69
CA ASP A 547 -10.25 19.70 -3.59
C ASP A 547 -11.14 19.60 -2.34
N GLU A 548 -11.73 18.43 -2.06
CA GLU A 548 -12.60 18.22 -0.89
C GLU A 548 -11.80 18.35 0.42
N MET A 549 -10.58 17.85 0.47
CA MET A 549 -9.71 17.99 1.64
C MET A 549 -9.27 19.44 1.87
N ILE A 550 -8.98 20.21 0.81
CA ILE A 550 -8.72 21.65 0.91
C ILE A 550 -9.94 22.38 1.47
N ALA A 551 -11.14 22.08 0.95
CA ALA A 551 -12.39 22.70 1.40
C ALA A 551 -12.68 22.44 2.89
N ASN A 552 -12.31 21.26 3.39
CA ASN A 552 -12.47 20.87 4.79
C ASN A 552 -11.32 21.30 5.71
N SER A 553 -10.26 21.87 5.15
CA SER A 553 -9.10 22.35 5.92
C SER A 553 -9.33 23.72 6.53
N THR A 554 -8.58 24.02 7.58
CA THR A 554 -8.53 25.36 8.19
C THR A 554 -7.09 25.82 8.31
N ALA A 555 -6.86 27.13 8.45
CA ALA A 555 -5.53 27.66 8.77
C ALA A 555 -5.56 28.40 10.10
N SER A 556 -4.52 28.19 10.91
CA SER A 556 -4.30 28.96 12.13
C SER A 556 -2.82 28.95 12.49
N ASN A 557 -2.31 30.07 13.03
CA ASN A 557 -0.91 30.20 13.45
C ASN A 557 0.12 29.80 12.38
N GLY A 558 -0.17 30.08 11.10
CA GLY A 558 0.72 29.73 9.98
C GLY A 558 0.68 28.25 9.57
N MET A 559 -0.17 27.43 10.18
CA MET A 559 -0.33 26.00 9.87
C MET A 559 -1.67 25.75 9.18
N ILE A 560 -1.66 24.86 8.19
CA ILE A 560 -2.86 24.31 7.56
C ILE A 560 -3.24 23.05 8.34
N GLN A 561 -4.35 23.09 9.06
CA GLN A 561 -4.91 21.98 9.81
C GLN A 561 -5.89 21.20 8.93
N THR A 562 -5.64 19.91 8.75
CA THR A 562 -6.45 19.02 7.90
C THR A 562 -7.31 18.05 8.73
N SER A 563 -6.83 17.68 9.91
CA SER A 563 -7.55 16.94 10.96
C SER A 563 -6.91 17.24 12.31
N ASP A 564 -7.50 16.86 13.44
CA ASP A 564 -6.87 17.04 14.77
C ASP A 564 -5.48 16.40 14.87
N GLN A 565 -5.21 15.40 14.04
CA GLN A 565 -3.95 14.66 14.01
C GLN A 565 -2.98 15.13 12.92
N ASN A 566 -3.35 16.02 12.00
CA ASN A 566 -2.45 16.39 10.90
C ASN A 566 -2.47 17.87 10.56
N SER A 567 -1.27 18.43 10.37
CA SER A 567 -1.09 19.79 9.90
C SER A 567 0.22 19.95 9.13
N ALA A 568 0.23 20.92 8.21
CA ALA A 568 1.38 21.24 7.38
C ALA A 568 1.63 22.76 7.37
N LYS A 569 2.81 23.17 6.91
CA LYS A 569 3.24 24.58 6.87
C LYS A 569 2.87 25.26 5.56
N VAL A 570 2.91 24.52 4.45
CA VAL A 570 2.78 25.09 3.10
C VAL A 570 1.89 24.22 2.23
N LEU A 571 1.00 24.83 1.47
CA LEU A 571 0.29 24.19 0.35
C LEU A 571 0.98 24.53 -0.96
N ILE A 572 1.37 23.53 -1.73
CA ILE A 572 1.98 23.66 -3.04
C ILE A 572 0.96 23.26 -4.09
N ILE A 573 0.79 24.13 -5.09
CA ILE A 573 -0.02 23.90 -6.28
C ILE A 573 0.95 23.74 -7.45
N PRO A 574 1.18 22.50 -7.95
CA PRO A 574 1.95 22.27 -9.16
C PRO A 574 1.35 22.99 -10.37
N ASP A 575 2.08 23.08 -11.49
CA ASP A 575 1.52 23.59 -12.75
C ASP A 575 0.25 22.81 -13.08
N THR A 576 -0.87 23.54 -13.10
CA THR A 576 -2.22 22.97 -13.16
C THR A 576 -2.93 23.65 -14.32
N GLU A 577 -3.49 22.87 -15.24
CA GLU A 577 -4.30 23.44 -16.32
C GLU A 577 -5.70 23.79 -15.81
N PHE A 578 -6.38 22.85 -15.16
CA PHE A 578 -7.77 22.99 -14.71
C PHE A 578 -7.89 23.06 -13.18
N MET A 579 -8.50 24.14 -12.69
CA MET A 579 -8.80 24.31 -11.26
C MET A 579 -10.23 24.83 -11.06
N PRO A 580 -11.07 24.16 -10.25
CA PRO A 580 -12.37 24.70 -9.86
C PRO A 580 -12.22 26.05 -9.15
N ILE A 581 -13.13 26.99 -9.43
CA ILE A 581 -13.17 28.30 -8.77
C ILE A 581 -13.30 28.15 -7.25
N GLU A 582 -14.13 27.22 -6.79
CA GLU A 582 -14.33 26.97 -5.37
C GLU A 582 -13.05 26.47 -4.70
N THR A 583 -12.22 25.69 -5.40
CA THR A 583 -10.89 25.27 -4.91
C THR A 583 -9.98 26.48 -4.76
N LEU A 584 -9.90 27.38 -5.75
CA LEU A 584 -9.13 28.62 -5.62
C LEU A 584 -9.65 29.49 -4.45
N LYS A 585 -10.96 29.65 -4.30
CA LYS A 585 -11.56 30.40 -3.19
C LYS A 585 -11.20 29.78 -1.83
N ASN A 586 -11.24 28.47 -1.71
CA ASN A 586 -10.84 27.77 -0.47
C ASN A 586 -9.34 27.95 -0.18
N ILE A 587 -8.48 27.89 -1.20
CA ILE A 587 -7.05 28.19 -1.07
C ILE A 587 -6.83 29.62 -0.56
N LEU A 588 -7.53 30.61 -1.15
CA LEU A 588 -7.45 32.01 -0.73
C LEU A 588 -7.96 32.18 0.71
N LYS A 589 -9.04 31.49 1.10
CA LYS A 589 -9.53 31.47 2.47
C LYS A 589 -8.51 30.88 3.45
N LEU A 590 -7.76 29.85 3.08
CA LEU A 590 -6.67 29.35 3.91
C LEU A 590 -5.58 30.41 4.08
N ALA A 591 -5.18 31.08 2.99
CA ALA A 591 -4.22 32.18 3.06
C ALA A 591 -4.71 33.35 3.92
N ASP A 592 -5.98 33.74 3.81
CA ASP A 592 -6.59 34.77 4.65
C ASP A 592 -6.43 34.48 6.15
N ASN A 593 -6.50 33.20 6.52
CA ASN A 593 -6.38 32.71 7.89
C ASN A 593 -4.92 32.36 8.28
N GLY A 594 -3.94 32.75 7.48
CA GLY A 594 -2.51 32.68 7.83
C GLY A 594 -1.71 31.62 7.10
N ALA A 595 -2.30 30.81 6.23
CA ALA A 595 -1.55 29.82 5.47
C ALA A 595 -0.60 30.46 4.46
N SER A 596 0.49 29.75 4.16
CA SER A 596 1.32 30.05 3.00
C SER A 596 1.03 29.07 1.87
N VAL A 597 0.83 29.59 0.67
CA VAL A 597 0.53 28.81 -0.53
C VAL A 597 1.53 29.16 -1.61
N ILE A 598 2.13 28.17 -2.26
CA ILE A 598 3.02 28.33 -3.41
C ILE A 598 2.32 27.78 -4.64
N PHE A 599 2.06 28.63 -5.62
CA PHE A 599 1.66 28.25 -6.97
C PHE A 599 2.90 28.19 -7.85
N GLN A 600 3.09 27.07 -8.54
CA GLN A 600 4.12 26.95 -9.58
C GLN A 600 3.80 27.87 -10.77
N SER A 601 2.51 27.95 -11.11
CA SER A 601 1.98 28.80 -12.18
C SER A 601 0.54 29.22 -11.86
N LYS A 602 0.00 30.17 -12.63
CA LYS A 602 -1.43 30.49 -12.61
C LYS A 602 -2.23 29.32 -13.21
N PRO A 603 -3.31 28.82 -12.55
CA PRO A 603 -4.25 27.90 -13.18
C PRO A 603 -4.84 28.47 -14.47
N ARG A 604 -4.84 27.69 -15.55
CA ARG A 604 -5.14 28.22 -16.90
C ARG A 604 -6.65 28.33 -17.15
N SER A 605 -7.42 27.34 -16.72
CA SER A 605 -8.85 27.30 -16.95
C SER A 605 -9.66 26.66 -15.83
N ILE A 606 -10.97 26.86 -15.86
CA ILE A 606 -11.92 26.08 -15.09
C ILE A 606 -12.16 24.71 -15.74
N PRO A 607 -12.36 23.62 -14.97
CA PRO A 607 -12.77 22.33 -15.53
C PRO A 607 -14.23 22.37 -15.99
N GLY A 608 -14.67 21.32 -16.68
CA GLY A 608 -16.08 21.12 -17.06
C GLY A 608 -16.60 22.08 -18.13
N HIS A 609 -17.79 21.79 -18.66
CA HIS A 609 -18.44 22.57 -19.71
C HIS A 609 -19.18 23.78 -19.16
N HIS A 610 -20.02 23.57 -18.14
CA HIS A 610 -20.90 24.58 -17.54
C HIS A 610 -21.83 25.32 -18.54
N ALA A 611 -22.90 25.95 -18.04
CA ALA A 611 -23.81 26.74 -18.87
C ALA A 611 -23.18 28.08 -19.33
N GLU A 612 -22.36 28.71 -18.48
CA GLU A 612 -21.72 30.01 -18.75
C GLU A 612 -20.19 29.97 -18.52
N PRO A 613 -19.43 29.13 -19.26
CA PRO A 613 -18.00 28.93 -19.03
C PRO A 613 -17.17 30.21 -19.13
N ALA A 614 -17.55 31.13 -20.02
CA ALA A 614 -16.87 32.41 -20.16
C ALA A 614 -17.00 33.31 -18.92
N ALA A 615 -18.15 33.27 -18.24
CA ALA A 615 -18.37 34.04 -17.00
C ALA A 615 -17.54 33.46 -15.85
N LEU A 616 -17.51 32.12 -15.73
CA LEU A 616 -16.69 31.42 -14.74
C LEU A 616 -15.19 31.63 -14.99
N GLN A 617 -14.73 31.53 -16.24
CA GLN A 617 -13.35 31.84 -16.59
C GLN A 617 -12.99 33.29 -16.23
N ALA A 618 -13.88 34.25 -16.51
CA ALA A 618 -13.68 35.64 -16.13
C ALA A 618 -13.64 35.81 -14.60
N GLU A 619 -14.41 35.04 -13.83
CA GLU A 619 -14.35 35.03 -12.36
C GLU A 619 -13.01 34.48 -11.86
N LEU A 620 -12.53 33.35 -12.42
CA LEU A 620 -11.20 32.80 -12.12
C LEU A 620 -10.10 33.84 -12.39
N ASP A 621 -10.15 34.47 -13.56
CA ASP A 621 -9.21 35.51 -13.95
C ASP A 621 -9.29 36.73 -13.02
N GLN A 622 -10.49 37.14 -12.62
CA GLN A 622 -10.70 38.26 -11.70
C GLN A 622 -10.14 37.95 -10.31
N LEU A 623 -10.41 36.75 -9.77
CA LEU A 623 -9.85 36.29 -8.49
C LEU A 623 -8.32 36.30 -8.53
N TRP A 624 -7.73 35.74 -9.59
CA TRP A 624 -6.28 35.72 -9.75
C TRP A 624 -5.69 37.14 -9.87
N ASN A 625 -6.28 37.99 -10.72
CA ASN A 625 -5.81 39.35 -10.94
C ASN A 625 -5.99 40.27 -9.72
N SER A 626 -6.80 39.87 -8.73
CA SER A 626 -6.89 40.56 -7.44
C SER A 626 -5.64 40.39 -6.57
N LEU A 627 -4.81 39.38 -6.87
CA LEU A 627 -3.54 39.13 -6.20
C LEU A 627 -2.47 40.09 -6.73
N ASN A 628 -2.01 40.99 -5.87
CA ASN A 628 -0.93 41.92 -6.20
C ASN A 628 0.41 41.26 -5.86
N PHE A 629 1.11 40.74 -6.87
CA PHE A 629 2.41 40.11 -6.70
C PHE A 629 3.55 41.14 -6.75
N GLU A 630 4.28 41.28 -5.64
CA GLU A 630 5.54 42.00 -5.55
C GLU A 630 6.67 40.99 -5.38
N ASN A 631 7.60 40.95 -6.34
CA ASN A 631 8.69 39.96 -6.38
C ASN A 631 8.19 38.51 -6.22
N GLY A 632 7.09 38.15 -6.89
CA GLY A 632 6.51 36.80 -6.85
C GLY A 632 5.71 36.49 -5.58
N LYS A 633 5.51 37.44 -4.66
CA LYS A 633 4.73 37.24 -3.44
C LYS A 633 3.56 38.22 -3.36
N SER A 634 2.39 37.72 -3.00
CA SER A 634 1.20 38.51 -2.68
C SER A 634 0.79 38.26 -1.22
N ALA A 635 0.69 39.33 -0.44
CA ALA A 635 0.09 39.24 0.90
C ALA A 635 -1.42 39.05 0.76
N HIS A 636 -1.98 38.09 1.50
CA HIS A 636 -3.41 37.79 1.46
C HIS A 636 -3.91 37.48 2.88
N GLY A 637 -4.76 38.34 3.42
CA GLY A 637 -5.12 38.37 4.84
C GLY A 637 -3.89 38.26 5.76
N ASN A 638 -3.85 37.24 6.62
CA ASN A 638 -2.75 36.98 7.55
C ASN A 638 -1.64 36.08 6.97
N GLY A 639 -1.82 35.56 5.75
CA GLY A 639 -0.93 34.62 5.09
C GLY A 639 -0.32 35.19 3.81
N SER A 640 0.05 34.31 2.89
CA SER A 640 0.60 34.74 1.59
C SER A 640 0.41 33.72 0.48
N ILE A 641 0.24 34.25 -0.74
CA ILE A 641 0.31 33.51 -1.98
C ILE A 641 1.65 33.82 -2.65
N ILE A 642 2.38 32.79 -3.05
CA ILE A 642 3.68 32.88 -3.71
C ILE A 642 3.52 32.28 -5.10
N LEU A 643 4.04 32.95 -6.12
CA LEU A 643 4.10 32.48 -7.50
C LEU A 643 5.58 32.25 -7.84
N SER A 644 5.98 31.00 -8.01
CA SER A 644 7.37 30.65 -8.30
C SER A 644 7.46 29.29 -8.99
N ASP A 645 8.16 29.23 -10.11
CA ASP A 645 8.52 27.99 -10.80
C ASP A 645 9.67 27.23 -10.11
N ASP A 646 10.42 27.89 -9.22
CA ASP A 646 11.48 27.34 -8.37
C ASP A 646 10.99 27.13 -6.93
N ILE A 647 10.21 26.05 -6.75
CA ILE A 647 9.61 25.70 -5.46
C ILE A 647 10.66 25.52 -4.33
N PRO A 648 11.80 24.83 -4.53
CA PRO A 648 12.82 24.70 -3.48
C PRO A 648 13.35 26.04 -2.97
N ASN A 649 13.63 27.00 -3.87
CA ASN A 649 14.09 28.33 -3.47
C ASN A 649 12.99 29.13 -2.75
N ALA A 650 11.73 29.00 -3.19
CA ALA A 650 10.60 29.60 -2.48
C ALA A 650 10.46 29.05 -1.05
N LEU A 651 10.63 27.74 -0.86
CA LEU A 651 10.63 27.10 0.47
C LEU A 651 11.80 27.59 1.35
N GLU A 652 13.00 27.71 0.79
CA GLU A 652 14.18 28.24 1.50
C GLU A 652 13.96 29.70 1.94
N ALA A 653 13.41 30.55 1.06
CA ALA A 653 13.08 31.94 1.39
C ALA A 653 12.03 32.04 2.51
N MET A 654 11.18 31.02 2.65
CA MET A 654 10.22 30.87 3.75
C MET A 654 10.82 30.24 5.02
N LYS A 655 12.10 29.84 4.99
CA LYS A 655 12.79 29.11 6.06
C LYS A 655 12.14 27.75 6.37
N ILE A 656 11.64 27.10 5.33
CA ILE A 656 11.23 25.70 5.38
C ILE A 656 12.44 24.87 5.00
N ASP A 657 13.15 24.36 6.01
CA ASP A 657 14.38 23.62 5.79
C ASP A 657 14.10 22.16 5.38
N ARG A 658 14.68 21.73 4.26
CA ARG A 658 14.81 20.32 3.89
C ARG A 658 15.75 19.57 4.84
N GLU A 659 15.55 18.27 5.03
CA GLU A 659 16.50 17.41 5.74
C GLU A 659 17.72 17.11 4.84
N THR A 660 18.85 17.76 5.11
CA THR A 660 20.09 17.58 4.31
C THR A 660 20.75 16.22 4.49
N LEU A 661 20.18 15.34 5.33
CA LEU A 661 20.63 13.95 5.45
C LEU A 661 20.54 13.21 4.11
N VAL A 662 19.63 13.59 3.20
CA VAL A 662 19.48 12.94 1.89
C VAL A 662 20.71 13.11 0.99
N ASP A 663 21.52 14.16 1.20
CA ASP A 663 22.78 14.39 0.47
C ASP A 663 23.82 13.29 0.72
N SER A 664 23.62 12.51 1.80
CA SER A 664 24.44 11.34 2.09
C SER A 664 24.09 10.12 1.24
N GLY A 665 22.92 10.12 0.59
CA GLY A 665 22.31 8.95 -0.05
C GLY A 665 21.34 8.17 0.84
N LEU A 666 20.98 8.69 2.03
CA LEU A 666 19.97 8.11 2.91
C LEU A 666 18.56 8.60 2.54
N ASP A 667 17.62 7.67 2.53
CA ASP A 667 16.19 7.97 2.50
C ASP A 667 15.62 8.05 3.91
N PHE A 668 14.52 8.79 4.08
CA PHE A 668 13.86 8.89 5.39
C PHE A 668 12.35 9.10 5.37
N ILE A 669 11.72 8.76 6.49
CA ILE A 669 10.40 9.25 6.91
C ILE A 669 10.43 9.63 8.39
N ARG A 670 9.62 10.62 8.79
CA ARG A 670 9.51 11.07 10.18
C ARG A 670 8.13 10.78 10.77
N ARG A 671 8.12 10.44 12.06
CA ARG A 671 6.90 10.35 12.87
C ARG A 671 7.04 11.09 14.18
N LYS A 672 6.06 11.92 14.49
CA LYS A 672 5.97 12.63 15.76
C LYS A 672 5.21 11.78 16.77
N ALA A 673 5.87 11.41 17.85
CA ALA A 673 5.31 10.57 18.91
C ALA A 673 5.52 11.23 20.29
N GLU A 674 5.12 10.53 21.35
CA GLU A 674 5.32 11.02 22.71
C GLU A 674 6.82 11.22 23.02
N GLY A 675 7.15 12.41 23.53
CA GLY A 675 8.51 12.77 23.96
C GLY A 675 9.52 13.05 22.84
N GLY A 676 9.17 12.92 21.56
CA GLY A 676 10.14 13.15 20.48
C GLY A 676 9.63 12.91 19.05
N THR A 677 10.57 12.97 18.10
CA THR A 677 10.35 12.59 16.70
C THR A 677 11.20 11.37 16.39
N TYR A 678 10.59 10.37 15.75
CA TYR A 678 11.29 9.25 15.15
C TYR A 678 11.68 9.59 13.71
N TYR A 679 12.90 9.24 13.33
CA TYR A 679 13.36 9.18 11.95
C TYR A 679 13.58 7.71 11.61
N PHE A 680 12.98 7.22 10.53
CA PHE A 680 13.39 5.98 9.91
C PHE A 680 14.40 6.32 8.81
N LEU A 681 15.62 5.80 8.90
CA LEU A 681 16.68 6.03 7.92
C LEU A 681 17.02 4.74 7.20
N VAL A 682 17.18 4.81 5.88
CA VAL A 682 17.43 3.65 5.02
C VAL A 682 18.56 3.97 4.04
N ASN A 683 19.53 3.05 3.90
CA ASN A 683 20.56 3.14 2.87
C ASN A 683 20.28 2.16 1.73
N HIS A 684 19.53 2.61 0.72
CA HIS A 684 19.32 1.85 -0.52
C HIS A 684 20.40 2.10 -1.58
N SER A 685 21.40 2.94 -1.29
CA SER A 685 22.47 3.28 -2.24
C SER A 685 23.49 2.14 -2.40
N ALA A 686 24.37 2.23 -3.41
CA ALA A 686 25.46 1.26 -3.61
C ALA A 686 26.63 1.38 -2.63
N SER A 687 26.65 2.45 -1.82
CA SER A 687 27.81 2.82 -1.02
C SER A 687 27.50 2.73 0.47
N ASP A 688 28.51 2.37 1.25
CA ASP A 688 28.46 2.55 2.70
C ASP A 688 28.49 4.05 3.03
N ILE A 689 27.66 4.47 3.98
CA ILE A 689 27.55 5.86 4.42
C ILE A 689 28.23 5.98 5.77
N GLN A 690 29.38 6.68 5.81
CA GLN A 690 30.16 6.92 7.02
C GLN A 690 30.45 8.41 7.16
N GLN A 691 29.56 9.15 7.83
CA GLN A 691 29.73 10.58 8.02
C GLN A 691 28.90 11.10 9.21
N ARG A 692 29.01 12.40 9.49
CA ARG A 692 28.03 13.07 10.34
C ARG A 692 26.88 13.58 9.47
N ILE A 693 25.66 13.23 9.83
CA ILE A 693 24.45 13.83 9.24
C ILE A 693 23.89 14.91 10.17
N SER A 694 23.11 15.82 9.61
CA SER A 694 22.42 16.88 10.34
C SER A 694 20.92 16.61 10.31
N LEU A 695 20.27 16.72 11.45
CA LEU A 695 18.82 16.64 11.60
C LEU A 695 18.29 18.04 11.90
N ASN A 696 17.20 18.46 11.26
CA ASN A 696 16.59 19.79 11.43
C ASN A 696 15.90 20.00 12.79
N LYS A 697 16.28 19.23 13.80
CA LYS A 697 15.74 19.29 15.15
C LYS A 697 16.88 19.38 16.15
N GLU A 698 16.83 20.37 17.04
CA GLU A 698 17.77 20.51 18.16
C GLU A 698 17.44 19.50 19.27
N SER A 699 18.43 18.71 19.69
CA SER A 699 18.33 17.78 20.82
C SER A 699 19.72 17.36 21.31
N GLU A 700 19.89 17.29 22.63
CA GLU A 700 21.09 16.71 23.26
C GLU A 700 20.97 15.19 23.46
N SER A 701 19.81 14.62 23.16
CA SER A 701 19.51 13.22 23.42
C SER A 701 18.96 12.58 22.16
N VAL A 702 19.76 11.70 21.56
CA VAL A 702 19.36 10.87 20.42
C VAL A 702 19.64 9.42 20.74
N MET A 703 18.61 8.59 20.55
CA MET A 703 18.70 7.14 20.65
C MET A 703 18.61 6.54 19.26
N ILE A 704 19.47 5.56 18.97
CA ILE A 704 19.39 4.71 17.79
C ILE A 704 18.72 3.39 18.18
N LEU A 705 17.85 2.89 17.30
CA LEU A 705 17.20 1.60 17.42
C LEU A 705 17.38 0.81 16.13
N ASP A 706 17.86 -0.42 16.24
CA ASP A 706 18.02 -1.33 15.11
C ASP A 706 16.79 -2.24 15.01
N PRO A 707 15.93 -2.08 13.98
CA PRO A 707 14.73 -2.91 13.82
C PRO A 707 15.05 -4.36 13.48
N LEU A 708 16.25 -4.67 12.96
CA LEU A 708 16.65 -6.03 12.61
C LEU A 708 16.96 -6.85 13.88
N THR A 709 17.79 -6.30 14.77
CA THR A 709 18.24 -7.01 15.99
C THR A 709 17.44 -6.67 17.24
N GLY A 710 16.74 -5.54 17.25
CA GLY A 710 16.07 -5.00 18.44
C GLY A 710 17.00 -4.25 19.40
N LYS A 711 18.30 -4.15 19.10
CA LYS A 711 19.26 -3.40 19.90
C LYS A 711 18.94 -1.90 19.88
N ARG A 712 19.36 -1.23 20.94
CA ARG A 712 19.25 0.23 21.11
C ARG A 712 20.51 0.78 21.77
N GLY A 713 20.83 2.02 21.48
CA GLY A 713 21.93 2.73 22.12
C GLY A 713 21.76 4.24 22.04
N LYS A 714 22.54 4.98 22.81
CA LYS A 714 22.64 6.44 22.70
C LYS A 714 23.76 6.85 21.74
N LEU A 715 23.58 7.98 21.08
CA LEU A 715 24.56 8.56 20.15
C LEU A 715 25.17 9.85 20.70
N ASN A 716 26.44 10.07 20.37
CA ASN A 716 27.13 11.33 20.65
C ASN A 716 26.66 12.45 19.70
N CYS A 717 25.96 13.43 20.27
CA CYS A 717 25.34 14.53 19.53
C CYS A 717 26.20 15.80 19.60
N LEU A 718 26.19 16.58 18.52
CA LEU A 718 26.72 17.95 18.49
C LEU A 718 25.59 18.88 18.05
N ILE A 719 25.34 19.93 18.83
CA ILE A 719 24.32 20.93 18.53
C ILE A 719 24.96 22.14 17.89
N SER A 720 24.39 22.61 16.80
CA SER A 720 24.79 23.86 16.15
C SER A 720 23.59 24.44 15.39
N GLU A 721 23.35 25.74 15.53
CA GLU A 721 22.35 26.48 14.75
C GLU A 721 20.93 25.87 14.76
N GLY A 722 20.47 25.34 15.89
CA GLY A 722 19.13 24.73 15.98
C GLY A 722 19.04 23.31 15.40
N LYS A 723 20.16 22.71 15.02
CA LYS A 723 20.23 21.38 14.39
C LYS A 723 21.08 20.41 15.23
N THR A 724 20.75 19.13 15.12
CA THR A 724 21.51 18.05 15.78
C THR A 724 22.34 17.31 14.76
N SER A 725 23.65 17.33 14.93
CA SER A 725 24.56 16.51 14.16
C SER A 725 24.87 15.21 14.90
N ILE A 726 24.77 14.08 14.19
CA ILE A 726 25.09 12.75 14.73
C ILE A 726 26.04 11.98 13.79
N PRO A 727 26.94 11.14 14.32
CA PRO A 727 27.69 10.20 13.51
C PRO A 727 26.79 9.05 13.07
N VAL A 728 26.85 8.70 11.78
CA VAL A 728 26.20 7.51 11.24
C VAL A 728 27.21 6.67 10.46
N TYR A 729 27.13 5.37 10.68
CA TYR A 729 27.75 4.36 9.83
C TYR A 729 26.67 3.36 9.45
N LEU A 730 26.22 3.42 8.19
CA LEU A 730 25.18 2.57 7.64
C LEU A 730 25.69 1.96 6.34
N LYS A 731 25.87 0.64 6.33
CA LYS A 731 26.26 -0.09 5.11
C LYS A 731 25.12 -0.10 4.10
N SER A 732 25.46 -0.33 2.83
CA SER A 732 24.45 -0.52 1.79
C SER A 732 23.49 -1.67 2.16
N GLY A 733 22.18 -1.38 2.16
CA GLY A 733 21.12 -2.31 2.57
C GLY A 733 20.67 -2.21 4.04
N GLU A 734 21.32 -1.39 4.88
CA GLU A 734 20.94 -1.22 6.28
C GLU A 734 19.85 -0.16 6.50
N SER A 735 19.12 -0.30 7.61
CA SER A 735 18.08 0.63 8.05
C SER A 735 18.05 0.75 9.56
N ILE A 736 17.79 1.93 10.09
CA ILE A 736 17.71 2.20 11.53
C ILE A 736 16.57 3.17 11.85
N PHE A 737 16.15 3.18 13.10
CA PHE A 737 15.37 4.28 13.65
C PHE A 737 16.23 5.17 14.55
N LEU A 738 15.98 6.47 14.51
CA LEU A 738 16.48 7.43 15.48
C LEU A 738 15.32 8.03 16.24
N LYS A 739 15.37 8.08 17.58
CA LYS A 739 14.47 8.88 18.40
C LYS A 739 15.19 10.14 18.85
N VAL A 740 14.71 11.28 18.36
CA VAL A 740 15.19 12.62 18.74
C VAL A 740 14.25 13.19 19.79
N PHE A 741 14.73 13.31 21.03
CA PHE A 741 13.90 13.71 22.16
C PHE A 741 13.66 15.23 22.16
N ASN A 742 12.48 15.67 22.59
CA ASN A 742 12.16 17.10 22.68
C ASN A 742 12.91 17.81 23.81
N ASP A 743 13.08 17.12 24.94
CA ASP A 743 13.76 17.61 26.13
C ASP A 743 15.01 16.77 26.39
N GLN A 744 15.96 17.33 27.15
CA GLN A 744 17.14 16.59 27.60
C GLN A 744 16.70 15.36 28.40
N ALA A 745 17.09 14.17 27.93
CA ALA A 745 16.72 12.90 28.51
C ALA A 745 17.96 12.19 29.07
N ASN A 746 17.90 11.77 30.34
CA ASN A 746 18.92 10.86 30.86
C ASN A 746 18.60 9.43 30.38
N LEU A 747 19.27 8.99 29.32
CA LEU A 747 19.07 7.67 28.71
C LEU A 747 19.94 6.63 29.44
N ASP A 748 19.32 5.80 30.29
CA ASP A 748 19.98 4.66 30.96
C ASP A 748 20.11 3.46 30.00
N ILE A 749 20.85 3.67 28.91
CA ILE A 749 21.15 2.66 27.88
C ILE A 749 22.63 2.75 27.45
N PRO A 750 23.23 1.67 26.91
CA PRO A 750 24.61 1.69 26.43
C PRO A 750 24.85 2.71 25.30
N GLU A 751 26.10 3.14 25.14
CA GLU A 751 26.54 3.84 23.93
C GLU A 751 26.43 2.92 22.72
N TRP A 752 26.02 3.46 21.57
CA TRP A 752 26.03 2.70 20.33
C TRP A 752 27.48 2.40 19.91
N PRO A 753 27.84 1.13 19.60
CA PRO A 753 29.20 0.82 19.22
C PRO A 753 29.63 1.42 17.88
N ASP A 754 30.91 1.73 17.76
CA ASP A 754 31.50 2.19 16.50
C ASP A 754 31.92 1.01 15.63
N TYR A 755 31.07 0.64 14.68
CA TYR A 755 31.35 -0.42 13.70
C TYR A 755 32.07 0.08 12.44
N SER A 756 32.57 1.32 12.42
CA SER A 756 33.11 1.93 11.20
C SER A 756 34.49 1.40 10.80
N LYS A 757 35.23 0.80 11.74
CA LYS A 757 36.56 0.24 11.47
C LYS A 757 36.90 -0.93 12.37
N SER A 758 37.12 -2.09 11.78
CA SER A 758 37.57 -3.28 12.51
C SER A 758 39.05 -3.18 12.90
N SER A 759 39.40 -3.60 14.12
CA SER A 759 40.79 -3.74 14.60
C SER A 759 41.44 -5.06 14.21
N ASN A 760 40.65 -6.12 14.09
CA ASN A 760 41.13 -7.47 13.77
C ASN A 760 40.07 -8.28 13.01
N THR A 761 40.52 -9.32 12.29
CA THR A 761 39.64 -10.24 11.57
C THR A 761 40.13 -11.68 11.77
N LEU A 762 39.21 -12.55 12.19
CA LEU A 762 39.44 -14.00 12.27
C LEU A 762 38.63 -14.69 11.17
N ASP A 763 39.30 -15.44 10.30
CA ASP A 763 38.66 -16.25 9.26
C ASP A 763 38.34 -17.65 9.82
N ILE A 764 37.06 -18.03 9.79
CA ILE A 764 36.56 -19.33 10.24
C ILE A 764 35.92 -20.13 9.09
N SER A 765 36.34 -19.89 7.84
CA SER A 765 35.74 -20.50 6.65
C SER A 765 36.10 -21.98 6.46
N ASN A 766 37.00 -22.54 7.26
CA ASN A 766 37.54 -23.90 7.08
C ASN A 766 37.01 -24.88 8.13
N SER A 767 37.03 -26.19 7.81
CA SER A 767 36.68 -27.28 8.74
C SER A 767 35.23 -27.22 9.24
N TRP A 768 34.28 -27.42 8.31
CA TRP A 768 32.86 -27.46 8.59
C TRP A 768 32.28 -28.85 8.38
N ILE A 769 31.24 -29.19 9.15
CA ILE A 769 30.39 -30.35 8.91
C ILE A 769 29.01 -29.83 8.53
N LEU A 770 28.51 -30.21 7.36
CA LEU A 770 27.16 -29.92 6.89
C LEU A 770 26.26 -31.15 7.09
N THR A 771 25.08 -30.93 7.67
CA THR A 771 24.04 -31.96 7.85
C THR A 771 22.69 -31.43 7.40
N PHE A 772 21.96 -32.21 6.62
CA PHE A 772 20.63 -31.86 6.13
C PHE A 772 19.56 -32.30 7.14
N GLU A 773 18.79 -31.36 7.67
CA GLU A 773 17.89 -31.59 8.80
C GLU A 773 16.48 -31.98 8.33
N GLN A 774 15.92 -31.17 7.43
CA GLN A 774 14.55 -31.31 6.95
C GLN A 774 14.43 -30.69 5.56
N GLY A 775 13.75 -31.35 4.63
CA GLY A 775 13.48 -30.79 3.31
C GLY A 775 12.93 -31.78 2.31
N GLN A 776 12.84 -31.34 1.06
CA GLN A 776 12.31 -32.07 -0.09
C GLN A 776 13.35 -32.08 -1.21
N PRO A 777 13.30 -33.04 -2.16
CA PRO A 777 12.46 -34.24 -2.15
C PRO A 777 12.99 -35.34 -1.21
N ALA A 778 14.27 -35.30 -0.85
CA ALA A 778 14.93 -36.25 0.05
C ALA A 778 16.12 -35.58 0.73
N LEU A 779 16.52 -36.09 1.90
CA LEU A 779 17.71 -35.61 2.60
C LEU A 779 18.99 -36.13 1.91
N PRO A 780 19.92 -35.26 1.51
CA PRO A 780 21.27 -35.67 1.13
C PRO A 780 22.06 -36.19 2.34
N GLU A 781 23.21 -36.84 2.07
CA GLU A 781 24.12 -37.29 3.13
C GLU A 781 24.90 -36.11 3.74
N SER A 782 25.24 -36.22 5.03
CA SER A 782 26.14 -35.25 5.67
C SER A 782 27.51 -35.25 5.00
N MET A 783 28.18 -34.11 5.05
CA MET A 783 29.46 -33.90 4.38
C MET A 783 30.43 -33.10 5.25
N GLU A 784 31.69 -33.51 5.20
CA GLU A 784 32.81 -32.73 5.74
C GLU A 784 33.32 -31.78 4.66
N MET A 785 33.58 -30.53 5.06
CA MET A 785 33.99 -29.45 4.19
C MET A 785 35.33 -28.88 4.67
N ASP A 786 36.36 -29.05 3.86
CA ASP A 786 37.66 -28.40 4.10
C ASP A 786 37.50 -26.88 4.11
N LYS A 787 36.67 -26.36 3.20
CA LYS A 787 36.27 -24.97 3.09
C LYS A 787 34.77 -24.89 2.84
N ILE A 788 34.11 -23.91 3.44
CA ILE A 788 32.69 -23.67 3.23
C ILE A 788 32.40 -23.17 1.81
N GLU A 789 31.42 -23.79 1.17
CA GLU A 789 30.93 -23.46 -0.17
C GLU A 789 29.46 -23.88 -0.32
N PRO A 790 28.74 -23.40 -1.35
CA PRO A 790 27.37 -23.82 -1.62
C PRO A 790 27.28 -25.34 -1.76
N TRP A 791 26.31 -25.97 -1.10
CA TRP A 791 26.17 -27.43 -1.18
C TRP A 791 25.81 -27.93 -2.59
N THR A 792 25.31 -27.04 -3.44
CA THR A 792 25.02 -27.27 -4.86
C THR A 792 26.26 -27.29 -5.75
N ASP A 793 27.44 -26.96 -5.22
CA ASP A 793 28.68 -26.90 -6.00
C ASP A 793 29.50 -28.20 -5.91
N HIS A 794 29.00 -29.20 -5.18
CA HIS A 794 29.70 -30.48 -4.95
C HIS A 794 29.31 -31.60 -5.92
N GLY A 795 28.46 -31.32 -6.92
CA GLY A 795 28.04 -32.30 -7.92
C GLY A 795 27.21 -33.47 -7.36
N ASN A 796 26.50 -33.24 -6.25
CA ASN A 796 25.59 -34.21 -5.65
C ASN A 796 24.15 -33.91 -6.08
N GLU A 797 23.60 -34.74 -6.97
CA GLU A 797 22.25 -34.54 -7.53
C GLU A 797 21.15 -34.43 -6.45
N LYS A 798 21.27 -35.16 -5.33
CA LYS A 798 20.30 -35.02 -4.22
C LYS A 798 20.39 -33.65 -3.56
N ALA A 799 21.59 -33.11 -3.41
CA ALA A 799 21.80 -31.77 -2.84
C ALA A 799 21.38 -30.66 -3.82
N ASP A 800 21.56 -30.88 -5.13
CA ASP A 800 21.13 -29.98 -6.19
C ASP A 800 19.60 -29.84 -6.26
N ASP A 801 18.89 -30.93 -5.96
CA ASP A 801 17.43 -30.98 -5.95
C ASP A 801 16.83 -30.63 -4.59
N PHE A 802 17.65 -30.47 -3.55
CA PHE A 802 17.20 -30.25 -2.18
C PHE A 802 16.72 -28.81 -1.94
N SER A 803 15.55 -28.70 -1.30
CA SER A 803 15.06 -27.48 -0.66
C SER A 803 14.64 -27.75 0.78
N GLY A 804 15.16 -26.99 1.73
CA GLY A 804 14.93 -27.20 3.15
C GLY A 804 15.96 -26.51 4.05
N GLN A 805 16.18 -27.07 5.23
CA GLN A 805 17.15 -26.60 6.23
C GLN A 805 18.35 -27.55 6.31
N ALA A 806 19.55 -26.97 6.34
CA ALA A 806 20.78 -27.70 6.60
C ALA A 806 21.66 -26.93 7.60
N THR A 807 22.34 -27.68 8.47
CA THR A 807 23.15 -27.17 9.56
C THR A 807 24.63 -27.31 9.26
N TYR A 808 25.36 -26.20 9.30
CA TYR A 808 26.82 -26.16 9.35
C TYR A 808 27.28 -26.11 10.81
N SER A 809 28.24 -26.94 11.19
CA SER A 809 28.88 -26.91 12.51
C SER A 809 30.40 -26.85 12.43
N SER A 810 31.02 -26.07 13.31
CA SER A 810 32.48 -25.95 13.42
C SER A 810 32.90 -25.48 14.83
N GLU A 811 34.20 -25.49 15.09
CA GLU A 811 34.81 -24.98 16.31
C GLU A 811 36.02 -24.09 15.95
N PHE A 812 36.22 -23.02 16.71
CA PHE A 812 37.35 -22.10 16.51
C PHE A 812 37.87 -21.56 17.84
N ASP A 813 39.14 -21.15 17.86
CA ASP A 813 39.74 -20.47 19.01
C ASP A 813 39.72 -18.95 18.82
N LEU A 814 39.34 -18.21 19.86
CA LEU A 814 39.32 -16.75 19.87
C LEU A 814 39.97 -16.20 21.14
N ALA A 815 40.91 -15.26 20.98
CA ALA A 815 41.40 -14.46 22.09
C ALA A 815 40.50 -13.21 22.23
N LYS A 816 39.54 -13.24 23.16
CA LYS A 816 38.56 -12.15 23.34
C LYS A 816 39.22 -10.97 24.06
N THR A 817 39.18 -9.80 23.43
CA THR A 817 39.62 -8.51 23.98
C THR A 817 38.49 -7.87 24.78
N GLU A 818 38.76 -7.49 26.03
CA GLU A 818 37.75 -6.88 26.90
C GLU A 818 37.29 -5.51 26.36
N GLY A 819 35.98 -5.25 26.39
CA GLY A 819 35.37 -4.01 25.92
C GLY A 819 35.20 -3.88 24.39
N LYS A 820 35.66 -4.86 23.61
CA LYS A 820 35.50 -4.91 22.14
C LYS A 820 34.19 -5.56 21.72
N GLN A 821 33.67 -5.15 20.56
CA GLN A 821 32.52 -5.78 19.93
C GLN A 821 32.97 -6.73 18.81
N TYR A 822 32.16 -7.74 18.53
CA TYR A 822 32.46 -8.80 17.56
C TYR A 822 31.27 -9.02 16.63
N LEU A 823 31.46 -8.77 15.34
CA LEU A 823 30.48 -9.09 14.29
C LEU A 823 30.89 -10.38 13.57
N LEU A 824 29.97 -11.34 13.49
CA LEU A 824 30.03 -12.44 12.55
C LEU A 824 29.55 -11.94 11.18
N GLY A 825 30.37 -12.03 10.15
CA GLY A 825 30.06 -11.64 8.79
C GLY A 825 30.14 -12.80 7.81
N PHE A 826 29.21 -12.80 6.86
CA PHE A 826 29.17 -13.71 5.73
C PHE A 826 29.33 -12.92 4.44
N GLU A 827 30.10 -13.46 3.49
CA GLU A 827 30.16 -12.88 2.15
C GLU A 827 28.83 -13.09 1.41
N LYS A 828 28.25 -14.30 1.49
CA LYS A 828 26.91 -14.58 0.95
C LYS A 828 26.22 -15.76 1.65
N VAL A 829 24.91 -15.64 1.82
CA VAL A 829 24.03 -16.69 2.35
C VAL A 829 22.90 -16.92 1.34
N TYR A 830 22.61 -18.19 1.05
CA TYR A 830 21.52 -18.63 0.17
C TYR A 830 20.49 -19.45 0.96
N GLU A 831 19.48 -18.84 1.57
CA GLU A 831 19.15 -17.39 1.54
C GLU A 831 18.97 -16.79 2.94
N SER A 832 18.75 -17.60 3.97
CA SER A 832 18.54 -17.15 5.34
C SER A 832 19.22 -18.10 6.32
N SER A 833 19.79 -17.57 7.41
CA SER A 833 20.44 -18.38 8.44
C SER A 833 20.03 -18.04 9.87
N LYS A 834 20.09 -19.03 10.76
CA LYS A 834 20.00 -18.91 12.22
C LYS A 834 21.31 -19.35 12.85
N ILE A 835 21.79 -18.59 13.82
CA ILE A 835 23.15 -18.74 14.37
C ILE A 835 23.09 -19.08 15.85
N TRP A 836 23.90 -20.06 16.25
CA TRP A 836 24.18 -20.37 17.65
C TRP A 836 25.67 -20.38 17.91
N ILE A 837 26.08 -19.77 19.01
CA ILE A 837 27.46 -19.75 19.49
C ILE A 837 27.46 -20.36 20.90
N ASN A 838 28.32 -21.35 21.14
CA ASN A 838 28.39 -22.07 22.42
C ASN A 838 27.05 -22.67 22.89
N GLY A 839 26.15 -23.00 21.95
CA GLY A 839 24.81 -23.55 22.23
C GLY A 839 23.74 -22.50 22.50
N GLU A 840 24.11 -21.22 22.58
CA GLU A 840 23.18 -20.10 22.77
C GLU A 840 22.77 -19.48 21.43
N TYR A 841 21.48 -19.21 21.24
CA TYR A 841 20.98 -18.56 20.03
C TYR A 841 21.45 -17.11 19.98
N ALA A 842 22.17 -16.76 18.92
CA ALA A 842 22.73 -15.43 18.74
C ALA A 842 21.82 -14.52 17.89
N GLY A 843 21.06 -15.09 16.95
CA GLY A 843 20.20 -14.34 16.04
C GLY A 843 20.08 -14.97 14.66
N ALA A 844 19.44 -14.25 13.74
CA ALA A 844 19.25 -14.66 12.35
C ALA A 844 19.89 -13.66 11.39
N VAL A 845 20.37 -14.14 10.25
CA VAL A 845 21.00 -13.35 9.19
C VAL A 845 20.33 -13.69 7.87
N TRP A 846 19.57 -12.74 7.33
CA TRP A 846 18.69 -12.98 6.17
C TRP A 846 18.63 -11.78 5.21
N SER A 847 19.29 -10.68 5.52
CA SER A 847 19.37 -9.48 4.70
C SER A 847 20.83 -9.07 4.46
N ILE A 848 21.04 -8.25 3.43
CA ILE A 848 22.32 -7.64 3.12
C ILE A 848 22.50 -6.36 3.96
N PRO A 849 23.70 -6.12 4.55
CA PRO A 849 24.85 -7.04 4.62
C PRO A 849 24.59 -8.20 5.59
N TYR A 850 25.07 -9.40 5.25
CA TYR A 850 24.88 -10.60 6.06
C TYR A 850 25.80 -10.59 7.28
N GLN A 851 25.42 -9.86 8.33
CA GLN A 851 26.19 -9.73 9.56
C GLN A 851 25.33 -9.82 10.84
N LEU A 852 25.95 -10.26 11.94
CA LEU A 852 25.32 -10.38 13.24
C LEU A 852 26.31 -10.07 14.36
N ASP A 853 25.91 -9.27 15.33
CA ASP A 853 26.69 -9.08 16.55
C ASP A 853 26.57 -10.30 17.47
N ILE A 854 27.72 -10.93 17.75
CA ILE A 854 27.83 -12.14 18.57
C ILE A 854 28.68 -11.90 19.84
N THR A 855 28.89 -10.64 20.21
CA THR A 855 29.80 -10.23 21.29
C THR A 855 29.51 -10.95 22.60
N ASP A 856 28.23 -11.06 22.97
CA ASP A 856 27.81 -11.59 24.26
C ASP A 856 27.94 -13.12 24.34
N GLN A 857 27.80 -13.82 23.21
CA GLN A 857 27.85 -15.28 23.15
C GLN A 857 29.28 -15.84 23.04
N LEU A 858 30.26 -15.00 22.71
CA LEU A 858 31.67 -15.38 22.58
C LEU A 858 32.38 -15.47 23.94
N LYS A 859 33.25 -16.49 24.08
CA LYS A 859 34.17 -16.66 25.21
C LYS A 859 35.63 -16.72 24.76
N ASN A 860 36.55 -16.51 25.68
CA ASN A 860 37.98 -16.67 25.42
C ASN A 860 38.36 -18.15 25.25
N GLY A 861 39.22 -18.46 24.28
CA GLY A 861 39.60 -19.82 23.90
C GLY A 861 38.62 -20.45 22.89
N LYS A 862 38.34 -21.73 23.08
CA LYS A 862 37.56 -22.53 22.14
C LYS A 862 36.07 -22.19 22.17
N ASN A 863 35.49 -21.89 21.01
CA ASN A 863 34.07 -21.62 20.78
C ASN A 863 33.50 -22.64 19.78
N SER A 864 32.24 -23.04 19.97
CA SER A 864 31.50 -23.83 18.98
C SER A 864 30.50 -22.95 18.24
N ILE A 865 30.34 -23.16 16.93
CA ILE A 865 29.36 -22.46 16.10
C ILE A 865 28.47 -23.45 15.36
N LYS A 866 27.18 -23.14 15.33
CA LYS A 866 26.17 -23.84 14.54
C LYS A 866 25.42 -22.81 13.70
N ILE A 867 25.30 -23.07 12.40
CA ILE A 867 24.58 -22.21 11.46
C ILE A 867 23.55 -23.05 10.71
N GLU A 868 22.28 -22.84 11.00
CA GLU A 868 21.19 -23.45 10.22
C GLU A 868 20.89 -22.53 9.04
N VAL A 869 20.89 -23.06 7.82
CA VAL A 869 20.61 -22.33 6.59
C VAL A 869 19.36 -22.90 5.93
N ALA A 870 18.45 -22.00 5.55
CA ALA A 870 17.27 -22.31 4.76
C ALA A 870 17.43 -21.74 3.34
N ASN A 871 17.25 -22.58 2.32
CA ASN A 871 17.30 -22.17 0.92
C ASN A 871 15.89 -21.97 0.32
N LEU A 872 15.83 -21.69 -0.98
CA LEU A 872 14.59 -21.51 -1.74
C LEU A 872 13.95 -22.85 -2.14
N MET A 873 12.63 -22.85 -2.32
CA MET A 873 11.89 -24.01 -2.84
C MET A 873 12.22 -24.34 -4.31
N ALA A 874 12.83 -23.41 -5.06
CA ALA A 874 13.06 -23.53 -6.49
C ALA A 874 13.69 -24.86 -6.94
N ASN A 875 14.66 -25.39 -6.18
CA ASN A 875 15.35 -26.64 -6.52
C ASN A 875 14.43 -27.86 -6.45
N SER A 876 13.67 -27.99 -5.35
CA SER A 876 12.69 -29.06 -5.21
C SER A 876 11.49 -28.94 -6.16
N ILE A 877 11.02 -27.73 -6.47
CA ILE A 877 9.94 -27.53 -7.46
C ILE A 877 10.40 -27.90 -8.87
N ARG A 878 11.62 -27.52 -9.25
CA ARG A 878 12.27 -27.97 -10.49
C ARG A 878 12.37 -29.50 -10.54
N TYR A 879 12.62 -30.18 -9.42
CA TYR A 879 12.61 -31.64 -9.34
C TYR A 879 11.23 -32.24 -9.63
N LEU A 880 10.16 -31.69 -9.05
CA LEU A 880 8.79 -32.15 -9.31
C LEU A 880 8.47 -32.09 -10.81
N ASP A 881 8.80 -30.98 -11.46
CA ASP A 881 8.48 -30.75 -12.87
C ASP A 881 9.30 -31.63 -13.82
N ARG A 882 10.61 -31.80 -13.57
CA ARG A 882 11.45 -32.73 -14.35
C ARG A 882 10.97 -34.19 -14.27
N ASN A 883 10.35 -34.58 -13.16
CA ASN A 883 9.86 -35.94 -12.93
C ASN A 883 8.37 -36.11 -13.25
N GLY A 884 7.70 -35.08 -13.79
CA GLY A 884 6.28 -35.14 -14.15
C GLY A 884 5.35 -35.34 -12.95
N ILE A 885 5.76 -34.93 -11.75
CA ILE A 885 4.93 -35.00 -10.55
C ILE A 885 3.89 -33.87 -10.62
N GLU A 886 2.62 -34.25 -10.65
CA GLU A 886 1.52 -33.30 -10.76
C GLU A 886 1.22 -32.62 -9.42
N TRP A 887 1.39 -31.30 -9.35
CA TRP A 887 1.08 -30.50 -8.16
C TRP A 887 0.25 -29.24 -8.44
N ARG A 888 0.09 -28.84 -9.72
CA ARG A 888 -0.71 -27.67 -10.14
C ARG A 888 -2.12 -28.09 -10.51
N ASN A 889 -2.96 -28.26 -9.49
CA ASN A 889 -4.28 -28.87 -9.61
C ASN A 889 -5.37 -27.96 -9.08
N TYR A 890 -5.61 -26.83 -9.75
CA TYR A 890 -6.63 -25.87 -9.32
C TYR A 890 -7.65 -25.57 -10.44
N HIS A 891 -8.85 -25.17 -10.03
CA HIS A 891 -9.88 -24.70 -10.95
C HIS A 891 -9.54 -23.31 -11.53
N GLU A 892 -10.30 -22.92 -12.55
CA GLU A 892 -10.22 -21.60 -13.21
C GLU A 892 -8.84 -21.29 -13.86
N ILE A 893 -8.02 -20.39 -13.31
CA ILE A 893 -6.71 -20.02 -13.91
C ILE A 893 -5.62 -21.08 -13.72
N ASN A 894 -5.86 -22.07 -12.84
CA ASN A 894 -4.83 -23.00 -12.38
C ASN A 894 -3.66 -22.27 -11.70
N PHE A 895 -2.44 -22.40 -12.22
CA PHE A 895 -1.20 -21.82 -11.68
C PHE A 895 -0.33 -21.33 -12.84
N VAL A 896 0.14 -20.08 -12.79
CA VAL A 896 0.80 -19.40 -13.92
C VAL A 896 2.13 -18.80 -13.50
N ASN A 897 3.01 -18.53 -14.46
CA ASN A 897 4.27 -17.82 -14.22
C ASN A 897 4.06 -16.29 -14.20
N ILE A 898 5.14 -15.55 -13.96
CA ILE A 898 5.15 -14.08 -13.96
C ILE A 898 4.60 -13.42 -15.24
N ASP A 899 4.53 -14.13 -16.37
CA ASP A 899 4.02 -13.65 -17.66
C ASP A 899 2.58 -14.12 -17.96
N TYR A 900 1.86 -14.62 -16.95
CA TYR A 900 0.53 -15.22 -17.10
C TYR A 900 0.50 -16.39 -18.10
N LYS A 901 1.59 -17.14 -18.22
CA LYS A 901 1.67 -18.40 -18.98
C LYS A 901 1.59 -19.60 -18.04
N PRO A 902 1.20 -20.80 -18.52
CA PRO A 902 1.28 -22.01 -17.72
C PRO A 902 2.67 -22.14 -17.08
N PHE A 903 2.70 -22.36 -15.76
CA PHE A 903 3.96 -22.45 -15.01
C PHE A 903 4.71 -23.75 -15.34
N ASP A 904 6.02 -23.65 -15.59
CA ASP A 904 6.93 -24.77 -15.78
C ASP A 904 8.34 -24.43 -15.27
N ALA A 905 8.79 -25.16 -14.26
CA ALA A 905 10.12 -25.03 -13.67
C ALA A 905 11.12 -26.08 -14.18
N SER A 906 10.75 -26.99 -15.11
CA SER A 906 11.61 -28.10 -15.51
C SER A 906 12.96 -27.66 -16.10
N ASN A 907 12.97 -26.48 -16.71
CA ASN A 907 14.13 -25.89 -17.39
C ASN A 907 14.90 -24.88 -16.51
N TRP A 908 14.48 -24.68 -15.26
CA TRP A 908 15.23 -23.81 -14.35
C TRP A 908 16.63 -24.38 -14.10
N LYS A 909 17.60 -23.49 -13.92
CA LYS A 909 18.92 -23.85 -13.40
C LYS A 909 18.80 -24.15 -11.90
N THR A 910 19.70 -24.99 -11.39
CA THR A 910 19.86 -25.15 -9.94
C THR A 910 20.17 -23.79 -9.32
N MET A 911 19.38 -23.41 -8.33
CA MET A 911 19.62 -22.22 -7.52
C MET A 911 20.73 -22.53 -6.51
N PRO A 912 21.75 -21.67 -6.38
CA PRO A 912 22.76 -21.82 -5.34
C PRO A 912 22.13 -21.94 -3.95
N SER A 913 22.71 -22.75 -3.06
CA SER A 913 22.15 -22.99 -1.73
C SER A 913 23.27 -23.26 -0.72
N GLY A 914 23.14 -22.72 0.50
CA GLY A 914 24.18 -22.78 1.52
C GLY A 914 24.89 -21.46 1.76
N ILE A 915 26.19 -21.50 2.04
CA ILE A 915 27.02 -20.32 2.33
C ILE A 915 28.15 -20.25 1.30
N GLU A 916 28.39 -19.07 0.73
CA GLU A 916 29.45 -18.85 -0.26
C GLU A 916 30.45 -17.80 0.25
N GLY A 917 31.72 -17.99 -0.11
CA GLY A 917 32.79 -17.04 0.18
C GLY A 917 33.32 -17.19 1.60
N ARG A 918 33.59 -16.07 2.27
CA ARG A 918 34.22 -16.05 3.60
C ARG A 918 33.20 -15.97 4.73
N VAL A 919 33.52 -16.66 5.83
CA VAL A 919 32.87 -16.52 7.14
C VAL A 919 33.90 -15.97 8.12
N GLN A 920 33.66 -14.77 8.65
CA GLN A 920 34.66 -14.04 9.43
C GLN A 920 34.08 -13.46 10.71
N ILE A 921 34.91 -13.37 11.74
CA ILE A 921 34.62 -12.62 12.96
C ILE A 921 35.47 -11.35 12.93
N LEU A 922 34.80 -10.19 12.97
CA LEU A 922 35.39 -8.86 12.92
C LEU A 922 35.36 -8.25 14.32
N GLU A 923 36.52 -7.82 14.82
CA GLU A 923 36.65 -7.13 16.11
C GLU A 923 36.59 -5.61 15.91
N TYR A 924 35.82 -4.90 16.75
CA TYR A 924 35.63 -3.44 16.73
C TYR A 924 35.96 -2.80 18.08
#